data_AF-A0A357K4B0-F1
#
_entry.id   AF-A0A357K4B0-F1
#
_cell.length_a   1.000
_cell.length_b   1.000
_cell.length_c   1.000
_cell.angle_alpha   90.00
_cell.angle_beta   90.00
_cell.angle_gamma   90.00
#
_symmetry.space_group_name_H-M   'P 1'
#
loop_
_entity.id
_entity.type
_entity.pdbx_description
1 polymer ?
#
loop_
_entity_poly.entity_id
_entity_poly.type
_entity_poly.pdbx_seq_one_letter_code
_entity_poly.pdbx_strand_id
1 'polypeptide(L)'
;MRTNICLAFMALFALVPFTGANAQYSLTVESSPAVGAGGTVYRFYVNSQDPSDKMSAVFGNDLAHLVISTPSNIFNSPMNASWNASGVNPAFLGFFPDLADDSYATIGLEGPAATSGLAGAADPSLVEDSALSPTISGYFGAGGTELNVNTLTGGSWYVLNTAANALPDANGRWLIAQITTAGSISGTMNYQVFPLGVGADQIQSSVAFDGTGTFGGGGASTTPGCTDAAACNFDADADEDDGSCTFPSAANLDCEGNCLNDADGDGICDENEIPGCTAEAACNYDPAATDNDGSCAQNDECGVCGGSGIADGACDCDGNILDECGVCGGDGIPAGDCDCNGNQLDALGVCGGSCTDDADADGICDDADDCVGSLDACGVCNGPGEIYACGCSDIPAGDCDCDGNVLDACGVCGGSGVDADADGICDDVDPCVGQLDECGVCNGDGSSCADPCATAGQSSAYTMTVESSPAAGAGGTVYRFFVNSQDPSDKMSAVFGNDLSHLVINTPSNIFNSPMNASWNASGVNPAFLAFFPDLADDSYATIGLEGPAATSGLAGAADPSLVEDSALSPTISGYFLSGGTELNVNTLTGGSWYVLNTAANALPDANGRWLIAQITTSGTISGTINYQVFPLGVGADQVQTSMAFDGTGTFGGGSDIVCGCTDDAACNYNADATNDDGSCTYQNDPLLNCDGTCINDADGDGVCDENEVLGCTAEAACNYDPAATENDGSCAQNDECGVCGGSGIAEGACD
;
A
#
# COMPACT_ATOMS: atom_id res chain seq x y z
N MET A 1 30.22 61.69 6.30
CA MET A 1 30.68 60.64 7.25
C MET A 1 30.22 59.23 6.88
N ARG A 2 29.11 59.03 6.12
CA ARG A 2 28.69 57.70 5.63
C ARG A 2 29.55 57.14 4.47
N THR A 3 30.22 57.99 3.70
CA THR A 3 31.06 57.57 2.55
C THR A 3 32.44 57.03 2.96
N ASN A 4 32.95 57.37 4.15
CA ASN A 4 34.27 56.91 4.61
C ASN A 4 34.22 55.54 5.31
N ILE A 5 33.05 55.02 5.63
CA ILE A 5 32.88 53.68 6.24
C ILE A 5 32.89 52.59 5.14
N CYS A 6 32.31 52.85 3.96
CA CYS A 6 32.43 51.94 2.80
C CYS A 6 33.88 51.73 2.34
N LEU A 7 34.70 52.80 2.31
CA LEU A 7 36.08 52.69 1.86
C LEU A 7 37.00 51.98 2.87
N ALA A 8 36.66 52.02 4.16
CA ALA A 8 37.44 51.34 5.20
C ALA A 8 37.16 49.83 5.27
N PHE A 9 35.96 49.39 4.89
CA PHE A 9 35.63 47.96 4.75
C PHE A 9 36.23 47.36 3.46
N MET A 10 36.30 48.12 2.36
CA MET A 10 36.95 47.69 1.11
C MET A 10 38.45 47.46 1.23
N ALA A 11 39.14 48.15 2.15
CA ALA A 11 40.59 48.03 2.30
C ALA A 11 41.05 46.78 3.07
N LEU A 12 40.14 46.08 3.78
CA LEU A 12 40.48 44.85 4.52
C LEU A 12 40.51 43.60 3.63
N PHE A 13 39.91 43.66 2.43
CA PHE A 13 39.86 42.56 1.47
C PHE A 13 41.07 42.51 0.51
N ALA A 14 41.97 43.50 0.54
CA ALA A 14 42.91 43.73 -0.56
C ALA A 14 44.34 43.16 -0.40
N LEU A 15 44.77 42.58 0.72
CA LEU A 15 46.19 42.28 0.94
C LEU A 15 46.50 41.06 1.84
N VAL A 16 45.84 39.92 1.65
CA VAL A 16 46.28 38.64 2.25
C VAL A 16 46.65 37.67 1.12
N PRO A 17 47.85 37.05 1.14
CA PRO A 17 48.25 36.14 0.08
C PRO A 17 47.34 34.90 0.06
N PHE A 18 46.80 34.59 -1.11
CA PHE A 18 46.22 33.27 -1.43
C PHE A 18 47.29 32.21 -1.13
N THR A 19 47.09 31.42 -0.08
CA THR A 19 47.84 30.18 0.09
C THR A 19 47.16 29.12 -0.77
N GLY A 20 47.64 29.01 -2.01
CA GLY A 20 47.36 27.82 -2.80
C GLY A 20 47.99 26.60 -2.12
N ALA A 21 47.22 25.52 -2.06
CA ALA A 21 47.52 24.19 -1.51
C ALA A 21 47.00 23.92 -0.07
N ASN A 22 46.07 22.96 0.00
CA ASN A 22 45.29 22.44 1.13
C ASN A 22 44.11 23.30 1.58
N ALA A 23 42.97 23.15 0.90
CA ALA A 23 41.69 23.62 1.40
C ALA A 23 41.40 22.92 2.75
N GLN A 24 41.53 23.63 3.85
CA GLN A 24 41.29 23.11 5.20
C GLN A 24 39.80 22.79 5.44
N TYR A 25 38.91 23.38 4.66
CA TYR A 25 37.46 23.21 4.76
C TYR A 25 36.93 22.70 3.42
N SER A 26 35.92 21.84 3.44
CA SER A 26 35.25 21.29 2.25
C SER A 26 33.86 21.91 2.06
N LEU A 27 33.36 21.85 0.83
CA LEU A 27 32.02 22.24 0.41
C LEU A 27 31.24 20.96 0.05
N THR A 28 30.17 20.66 0.76
CA THR A 28 29.24 19.58 0.41
C THR A 28 28.01 20.15 -0.28
N VAL A 29 27.64 19.57 -1.42
CA VAL A 29 26.42 19.89 -2.18
C VAL A 29 25.51 18.67 -2.12
N GLU A 30 24.38 18.80 -1.43
CA GLU A 30 23.37 17.75 -1.30
C GLU A 30 22.20 18.05 -2.23
N SER A 31 21.59 17.03 -2.83
CA SER A 31 20.36 17.16 -3.60
C SER A 31 19.18 16.49 -2.91
N SER A 32 18.00 17.04 -3.15
CA SER A 32 16.72 16.41 -2.84
C SER A 32 15.72 16.74 -3.94
N PRO A 33 14.73 15.88 -4.22
CA PRO A 33 13.65 16.21 -5.14
C PRO A 33 12.84 17.40 -4.61
N ALA A 34 12.52 18.34 -5.50
CA ALA A 34 11.64 19.47 -5.17
C ALA A 34 10.24 18.97 -4.79
N VAL A 35 9.65 19.54 -3.74
CA VAL A 35 8.37 19.12 -3.16
C VAL A 35 7.17 19.62 -3.98
N GLY A 36 7.26 20.83 -4.55
CA GLY A 36 6.18 21.50 -5.29
C GLY A 36 6.59 22.17 -6.61
N ALA A 37 7.83 22.63 -6.76
CA ALA A 37 8.29 23.34 -7.96
C ALA A 37 8.62 22.43 -9.16
N GLY A 38 8.87 21.14 -8.89
CA GLY A 38 9.51 20.22 -9.83
C GLY A 38 11.01 20.50 -10.01
N GLY A 39 11.79 19.47 -10.34
CA GLY A 39 13.25 19.55 -10.44
C GLY A 39 13.97 19.14 -9.16
N THR A 40 15.18 19.67 -8.95
CA THR A 40 16.10 19.27 -7.88
C THR A 40 16.49 20.47 -7.03
N VAL A 41 16.32 20.34 -5.71
CA VAL A 41 16.80 21.28 -4.70
C VAL A 41 18.23 20.92 -4.35
N TYR A 42 19.16 21.86 -4.54
CA TYR A 42 20.57 21.75 -4.17
C TYR A 42 20.86 22.60 -2.94
N ARG A 43 21.34 21.98 -1.86
CA ARG A 43 21.75 22.65 -0.64
C ARG A 43 23.27 22.66 -0.51
N PHE A 44 23.84 23.85 -0.30
CA PHE A 44 25.28 24.07 -0.23
C PHE A 44 25.72 24.22 1.22
N TYR A 45 26.57 23.31 1.68
CA TYR A 45 27.11 23.27 3.04
C TYR A 45 28.62 23.47 3.03
N VAL A 46 29.15 24.34 3.88
CA VAL A 46 30.59 24.38 4.19
C VAL A 46 30.82 23.59 5.46
N ASN A 47 31.75 22.63 5.45
CA ASN A 47 32.04 21.76 6.58
C ASN A 47 33.12 22.38 7.47
N SER A 48 32.78 22.62 8.73
CA SER A 48 33.70 23.09 9.76
C SER A 48 34.73 22.04 10.13
N GLN A 49 35.88 22.48 10.66
CA GLN A 49 36.88 21.60 11.26
C GLN A 49 36.80 21.63 12.79
N ASP A 50 36.31 22.72 13.38
CA ASP A 50 36.10 22.87 14.81
C ASP A 50 34.73 23.55 15.11
N PRO A 51 33.99 23.14 16.15
CA PRO A 51 32.73 23.78 16.54
C PRO A 51 32.85 25.27 16.91
N SER A 52 34.06 25.76 17.19
CA SER A 52 34.34 27.17 17.50
C SER A 52 34.76 28.01 16.29
N ASP A 53 34.94 27.39 15.12
CA ASP A 53 35.17 28.12 13.87
C ASP A 53 33.95 28.99 13.56
N LYS A 54 34.17 30.09 12.84
CA LYS A 54 33.10 31.01 12.46
C LYS A 54 33.14 31.35 10.98
N MET A 55 32.04 31.11 10.28
CA MET A 55 31.88 31.57 8.90
C MET A 55 31.26 32.96 8.87
N SER A 56 31.75 33.82 7.97
CA SER A 56 31.27 35.21 7.90
C SER A 56 30.74 35.61 6.54
N ALA A 57 31.29 35.09 5.44
CA ALA A 57 30.92 35.57 4.12
C ALA A 57 31.10 34.52 3.01
N VAL A 58 30.27 34.63 1.99
CA VAL A 58 30.52 34.11 0.64
C VAL A 58 30.77 35.31 -0.27
N PHE A 59 31.76 35.23 -1.15
CA PHE A 59 32.23 36.40 -1.90
C PHE A 59 32.68 36.07 -3.32
N GLY A 60 32.71 37.08 -4.20
CA GLY A 60 33.34 37.03 -5.51
C GLY A 60 33.87 38.40 -5.93
N ASN A 61 34.93 38.41 -6.75
CA ASN A 61 35.55 39.61 -7.33
C ASN A 61 36.33 39.25 -8.61
N ASP A 62 37.10 40.19 -9.17
CA ASP A 62 37.87 40.02 -10.41
C ASP A 62 39.05 39.02 -10.31
N LEU A 63 39.50 38.69 -9.09
CA LEU A 63 40.57 37.74 -8.82
C LEU A 63 40.06 36.36 -8.42
N ALA A 64 38.95 36.30 -7.68
CA ALA A 64 38.30 35.08 -7.21
C ALA A 64 36.82 35.13 -7.61
N HIS A 65 36.51 34.55 -8.77
CA HIS A 65 35.18 34.65 -9.36
C HIS A 65 34.24 33.73 -8.57
N LEU A 66 33.09 34.26 -8.14
CA LEU A 66 31.98 33.43 -7.65
C LEU A 66 31.12 33.10 -8.88
N VAL A 67 31.02 31.82 -9.20
CA VAL A 67 30.27 31.34 -10.36
C VAL A 67 29.26 30.31 -9.91
N ILE A 68 28.01 30.49 -10.28
CA ILE A 68 26.95 29.50 -10.12
C ILE A 68 26.24 29.40 -11.47
N SER A 69 26.39 28.26 -12.15
CA SER A 69 25.77 27.99 -13.44
C SER A 69 24.57 27.07 -13.24
N THR A 70 23.40 27.54 -13.67
CA THR A 70 22.11 26.85 -13.60
C THR A 70 21.42 26.96 -14.97
N PRO A 71 21.85 26.19 -15.99
CA PRO A 71 21.39 26.35 -17.37
C PRO A 71 19.86 26.34 -17.53
N SER A 72 19.16 25.63 -16.66
CA SER A 72 17.69 25.51 -16.64
C SER A 72 16.98 26.61 -15.85
N ASN A 73 17.68 27.69 -15.48
CA ASN A 73 17.21 28.75 -14.57
C ASN A 73 16.99 28.24 -13.14
N ILE A 74 16.91 29.15 -12.17
CA ILE A 74 16.53 28.81 -10.79
C ILE A 74 15.04 29.00 -10.58
N PHE A 75 14.47 28.22 -9.66
CA PHE A 75 13.11 28.39 -9.19
C PHE A 75 13.07 29.44 -8.07
N ASN A 76 12.13 30.37 -8.18
CA ASN A 76 11.82 31.33 -7.14
C ASN A 76 10.32 31.30 -6.84
N SER A 77 9.97 31.00 -5.59
CA SER A 77 8.58 31.04 -5.15
C SER A 77 8.11 32.50 -5.10
N PRO A 78 6.92 32.82 -5.65
CA PRO A 78 6.31 34.15 -5.52
C PRO A 78 6.08 34.58 -4.06
N MET A 79 6.12 33.63 -3.13
CA MET A 79 5.92 33.84 -1.70
C MET A 79 7.19 34.31 -0.97
N ASN A 80 8.39 34.11 -1.55
CA ASN A 80 9.62 34.73 -1.04
C ASN A 80 9.91 36.04 -1.80
N ALA A 81 9.61 37.18 -1.16
CA ALA A 81 9.91 38.51 -1.70
C ALA A 81 11.36 38.99 -1.43
N SER A 82 12.24 38.13 -0.91
CA SER A 82 13.62 38.44 -0.53
C SER A 82 14.61 37.62 -1.37
N TRP A 83 15.86 38.08 -1.44
CA TRP A 83 16.97 37.36 -2.06
C TRP A 83 17.64 36.34 -1.12
N ASN A 84 17.26 36.35 0.17
CA ASN A 84 17.85 35.52 1.21
C ASN A 84 16.78 34.73 1.98
N ALA A 85 17.23 33.85 2.88
CA ALA A 85 16.35 32.99 3.69
C ALA A 85 15.30 33.75 4.54
N SER A 86 15.42 35.06 4.73
CA SER A 86 14.47 35.82 5.56
C SER A 86 13.03 35.85 5.01
N GLY A 87 12.83 35.55 3.73
CA GLY A 87 11.48 35.40 3.18
C GLY A 87 10.95 33.96 3.14
N VAL A 88 11.76 32.96 3.52
CA VAL A 88 11.32 31.56 3.66
C VAL A 88 10.83 31.33 5.09
N ASN A 89 9.58 31.69 5.35
CA ASN A 89 8.98 31.50 6.67
C ASN A 89 8.57 30.03 6.87
N PRO A 90 9.15 29.29 7.84
CA PRO A 90 8.83 27.87 8.07
C PRO A 90 7.35 27.60 8.32
N ALA A 91 6.62 28.59 8.85
CA ALA A 91 5.17 28.49 9.09
C ALA A 91 4.33 28.37 7.80
N PHE A 92 4.91 28.69 6.64
CA PHE A 92 4.23 28.67 5.35
C PHE A 92 4.56 27.42 4.52
N LEU A 93 5.53 26.59 4.92
CA LEU A 93 5.96 25.41 4.16
C LEU A 93 4.88 24.34 4.01
N GLY A 94 3.95 24.24 4.98
CA GLY A 94 2.80 23.34 4.90
C GLY A 94 1.67 23.83 3.98
N PHE A 95 1.66 25.10 3.62
CA PHE A 95 0.63 25.73 2.77
C PHE A 95 1.14 26.00 1.35
N PHE A 96 2.43 26.30 1.23
CA PHE A 96 3.14 26.55 -0.02
C PHE A 96 4.32 25.59 -0.07
N PRO A 97 4.11 24.33 -0.50
CA PRO A 97 5.19 23.35 -0.60
C PRO A 97 6.30 23.82 -1.54
N ASP A 98 5.96 24.65 -2.53
CA ASP A 98 6.92 25.29 -3.43
C ASP A 98 7.81 26.33 -2.72
N LEU A 99 7.39 26.93 -1.60
CA LEU A 99 8.25 27.81 -0.80
C LEU A 99 9.42 27.04 -0.16
N ALA A 100 9.23 25.74 0.12
CA ALA A 100 10.32 24.87 0.58
C ALA A 100 11.41 24.70 -0.49
N ASP A 101 11.02 24.82 -1.75
CA ASP A 101 11.88 24.69 -2.92
C ASP A 101 12.47 26.03 -3.38
N ASP A 102 12.21 27.13 -2.66
CA ASP A 102 12.68 28.43 -3.10
C ASP A 102 14.23 28.54 -3.12
N SER A 103 14.76 29.31 -4.06
CA SER A 103 16.20 29.54 -4.18
C SER A 103 16.62 30.80 -3.43
N TYR A 104 17.51 30.67 -2.45
CA TYR A 104 17.95 31.79 -1.61
C TYR A 104 19.38 31.65 -1.11
N ALA A 105 20.01 32.79 -0.79
CA ALA A 105 21.30 32.86 -0.11
C ALA A 105 21.14 32.90 1.42
N THR A 106 22.07 32.31 2.17
CA THR A 106 22.03 32.29 3.63
C THR A 106 23.42 32.13 4.26
N ILE A 107 23.51 32.23 5.58
CA ILE A 107 24.64 31.76 6.38
C ILE A 107 24.05 31.15 7.66
N GLY A 108 24.03 29.82 7.74
CA GLY A 108 23.62 29.06 8.92
C GLY A 108 22.13 29.16 9.28
N LEU A 109 21.25 29.56 8.34
CA LEU A 109 19.81 29.70 8.57
C LEU A 109 19.00 29.13 7.40
N GLU A 110 17.90 28.43 7.69
CA GLU A 110 16.94 27.94 6.68
C GLU A 110 15.70 28.85 6.52
N GLY A 111 15.65 29.95 7.28
CA GLY A 111 14.55 30.90 7.32
C GLY A 111 14.96 32.20 8.00
N PRO A 112 14.02 33.08 8.36
CA PRO A 112 14.31 34.34 9.05
C PRO A 112 15.05 34.13 10.38
N ALA A 113 16.06 34.96 10.63
CA ALA A 113 16.80 34.95 11.89
C ALA A 113 15.88 35.12 13.11
N ALA A 114 14.81 35.92 12.97
CA ALA A 114 13.83 36.16 14.02
C ALA A 114 13.04 34.91 14.46
N THR A 115 12.86 33.93 13.58
CA THR A 115 12.11 32.69 13.84
C THR A 115 13.02 31.47 14.00
N SER A 116 14.33 31.63 13.84
CA SER A 116 15.33 30.56 13.91
C SER A 116 15.49 29.89 15.29
N GLY A 117 14.98 30.51 16.36
CA GLY A 117 15.21 30.07 17.74
C GLY A 117 16.64 30.32 18.26
N LEU A 118 17.53 30.87 17.44
CA LEU A 118 18.92 31.18 17.81
C LEU A 118 19.06 32.63 18.30
N ALA A 119 19.23 32.80 19.61
CA ALA A 119 19.40 34.12 20.21
C ALA A 119 20.68 34.82 19.68
N GLY A 120 20.51 35.97 19.04
CA GLY A 120 21.62 36.72 18.44
C GLY A 120 21.94 36.31 16.99
N ALA A 121 21.10 35.50 16.34
CA ALA A 121 21.16 35.29 14.90
C ALA A 121 20.84 36.58 14.13
N ALA A 122 21.38 36.70 12.92
CA ALA A 122 21.15 37.83 12.03
C ALA A 122 20.99 37.35 10.58
N ASP A 123 20.03 37.95 9.87
CA ASP A 123 19.86 37.71 8.44
C ASP A 123 21.08 38.21 7.65
N PRO A 124 21.48 37.52 6.57
CA PRO A 124 22.63 37.92 5.76
C PRO A 124 22.45 39.34 5.18
N SER A 125 23.49 40.14 5.30
CA SER A 125 23.60 41.45 4.65
C SER A 125 24.27 41.31 3.29
N LEU A 126 23.95 42.21 2.35
CA LEU A 126 24.46 42.17 0.98
C LEU A 126 25.30 43.41 0.66
N VAL A 127 26.42 43.20 -0.02
CA VAL A 127 27.17 44.23 -0.74
C VAL A 127 27.39 43.70 -2.15
N GLU A 128 27.05 44.49 -3.16
CA GLU A 128 27.20 44.08 -4.55
C GLU A 128 27.50 45.28 -5.45
N ASP A 129 28.27 45.05 -6.50
CA ASP A 129 28.51 46.02 -7.55
C ASP A 129 27.27 46.13 -8.45
N SER A 130 26.77 47.36 -8.62
CA SER A 130 25.68 47.66 -9.55
C SER A 130 25.99 47.33 -11.02
N ALA A 131 27.27 47.09 -11.37
CA ALA A 131 27.69 46.69 -12.70
C ALA A 131 27.55 45.18 -12.98
N LEU A 132 27.18 44.37 -11.98
CA LEU A 132 26.92 42.93 -12.15
C LEU A 132 25.63 42.68 -12.92
N SER A 133 25.63 41.62 -13.76
CA SER A 133 24.48 41.22 -14.57
C SER A 133 24.40 39.69 -14.66
N PRO A 134 23.50 39.03 -13.92
CA PRO A 134 22.65 39.59 -12.86
C PRO A 134 23.46 40.01 -11.61
N THR A 135 22.87 40.87 -10.78
CA THR A 135 23.37 41.12 -9.41
C THR A 135 23.07 39.90 -8.53
N ILE A 136 23.68 39.78 -7.34
CA ILE A 136 23.41 38.65 -6.42
C ILE A 136 21.94 38.68 -6.01
N SER A 137 21.45 39.86 -5.62
CA SER A 137 20.03 40.06 -5.31
C SER A 137 19.11 39.76 -6.49
N GLY A 138 19.56 40.09 -7.72
CA GLY A 138 18.80 39.84 -8.94
C GLY A 138 18.73 38.36 -9.29
N TYR A 139 19.82 37.62 -9.12
CA TYR A 139 19.86 36.18 -9.37
C TYR A 139 18.90 35.45 -8.44
N PHE A 140 18.98 35.67 -7.13
CA PHE A 140 18.10 35.01 -6.14
C PHE A 140 16.68 35.61 -6.08
N GLY A 141 16.46 36.85 -6.49
CA GLY A 141 15.14 37.49 -6.38
C GLY A 141 14.29 37.47 -7.66
N ALA A 142 14.91 37.30 -8.84
CA ALA A 142 14.22 37.33 -10.14
C ALA A 142 14.56 36.14 -11.04
N GLY A 143 15.39 35.22 -10.56
CA GLY A 143 15.91 34.09 -11.31
C GLY A 143 17.09 34.45 -12.23
N GLY A 144 17.87 33.45 -12.59
CA GLY A 144 18.93 33.56 -13.59
C GLY A 144 19.51 32.20 -13.99
N THR A 145 20.12 32.14 -15.17
CA THR A 145 20.81 30.94 -15.66
C THR A 145 22.27 30.88 -15.23
N GLU A 146 22.85 32.01 -14.81
CA GLU A 146 24.21 32.09 -14.32
C GLU A 146 24.36 33.31 -13.39
N LEU A 147 24.99 33.11 -12.23
CA LEU A 147 25.54 34.17 -11.40
C LEU A 147 27.06 34.17 -11.57
N ASN A 148 27.62 35.28 -12.06
CA ASN A 148 29.06 35.44 -12.25
C ASN A 148 29.54 36.76 -11.65
N VAL A 149 30.13 36.69 -10.45
CA VAL A 149 30.65 37.84 -9.73
C VAL A 149 32.14 38.00 -10.03
N ASN A 150 32.45 38.86 -11.01
CA ASN A 150 33.80 39.02 -11.57
C ASN A 150 34.26 40.49 -11.69
N THR A 151 33.52 41.45 -11.12
CA THR A 151 33.93 42.86 -11.16
C THR A 151 35.00 43.16 -10.11
N LEU A 152 35.74 44.25 -10.32
CA LEU A 152 36.74 44.73 -9.37
C LEU A 152 36.16 45.01 -7.98
N THR A 153 34.94 45.55 -7.92
CA THR A 153 34.23 45.79 -6.65
C THR A 153 33.67 44.49 -6.08
N GLY A 154 33.25 43.57 -6.96
CA GLY A 154 32.74 42.25 -6.59
C GLY A 154 31.36 42.29 -5.94
N GLY A 155 31.09 41.25 -5.16
CA GLY A 155 29.87 41.09 -4.40
C GLY A 155 30.02 40.04 -3.30
N SER A 156 29.27 40.19 -2.23
CA SER A 156 29.30 39.30 -1.07
C SER A 156 28.02 39.40 -0.25
N TRP A 157 27.50 38.25 0.17
CA TRP A 157 26.59 38.18 1.30
C TRP A 157 27.34 37.73 2.56
N TYR A 158 27.04 38.38 3.68
CA TYR A 158 27.81 38.19 4.90
C TYR A 158 26.98 38.39 6.17
N VAL A 159 27.46 37.79 7.25
CA VAL A 159 27.05 38.05 8.63
C VAL A 159 28.29 38.46 9.43
N LEU A 160 28.09 39.24 10.49
CA LEU A 160 29.20 39.56 11.39
C LEU A 160 29.60 38.31 12.17
N ASN A 161 30.89 38.16 12.49
CA ASN A 161 31.39 37.06 13.33
C ASN A 161 30.81 37.07 14.77
N THR A 162 30.06 38.11 15.14
CA THR A 162 29.30 38.21 16.39
C THR A 162 27.90 37.60 16.29
N ALA A 163 27.39 37.32 15.08
CA ALA A 163 26.09 36.69 14.89
C ALA A 163 26.12 35.23 15.37
N ALA A 164 25.04 34.76 15.99
CA ALA A 164 24.98 33.39 16.50
C ALA A 164 25.05 32.34 15.39
N ASN A 165 24.42 32.62 14.24
CA ASN A 165 24.43 31.79 13.03
C ASN A 165 25.76 31.84 12.25
N ALA A 166 26.79 32.53 12.76
CA ALA A 166 28.16 32.39 12.26
C ALA A 166 28.85 31.12 12.77
N LEU A 167 28.34 30.49 13.84
CA LEU A 167 28.80 29.17 14.33
C LEU A 167 28.17 28.05 13.50
N PRO A 168 28.85 26.90 13.36
CA PRO A 168 28.31 25.78 12.60
C PRO A 168 27.12 25.15 13.34
N ASP A 169 26.29 24.44 12.59
CA ASP A 169 25.18 23.65 13.14
C ASP A 169 25.66 22.47 13.98
N ALA A 170 24.73 21.67 14.51
CA ALA A 170 25.03 20.50 15.33
C ALA A 170 25.87 19.42 14.59
N ASN A 171 25.84 19.42 13.26
CA ASN A 171 26.62 18.52 12.40
C ASN A 171 27.97 19.13 12.00
N GLY A 172 28.31 20.31 12.51
CA GLY A 172 29.55 20.99 12.15
C GLY A 172 29.50 21.64 10.76
N ARG A 173 28.33 22.05 10.25
CA ARG A 173 28.17 22.60 8.89
C ARG A 173 27.53 23.98 8.89
N TRP A 174 27.79 24.76 7.85
CA TRP A 174 27.05 26.01 7.55
C TRP A 174 26.30 25.86 6.23
N LEU A 175 24.98 25.98 6.26
CA LEU A 175 24.20 26.20 5.04
C LEU A 175 24.52 27.59 4.49
N ILE A 176 24.90 27.69 3.22
CA ILE A 176 25.29 28.97 2.59
C ILE A 176 24.38 29.39 1.43
N ALA A 177 23.67 28.44 0.83
CA ALA A 177 22.65 28.69 -0.20
C ALA A 177 21.77 27.45 -0.38
N GLN A 178 20.52 27.68 -0.79
CA GLN A 178 19.64 26.68 -1.36
C GLN A 178 19.29 27.13 -2.78
N ILE A 179 19.40 26.23 -3.76
CA ILE A 179 19.13 26.55 -5.17
C ILE A 179 18.33 25.41 -5.77
N THR A 180 17.18 25.72 -6.35
CA THR A 180 16.33 24.73 -7.00
C THR A 180 16.33 24.96 -8.50
N THR A 181 16.60 23.90 -9.27
CA THR A 181 16.63 23.96 -10.73
C THR A 181 16.27 22.60 -11.33
N ALA A 182 15.71 22.59 -12.54
CA ALA A 182 15.39 21.35 -13.27
C ALA A 182 16.61 20.73 -13.98
N GLY A 183 17.78 21.39 -13.94
CA GLY A 183 19.00 20.96 -14.64
C GLY A 183 20.17 20.69 -13.70
N SER A 184 21.34 20.43 -14.29
CA SER A 184 22.60 20.32 -13.55
C SER A 184 23.04 21.68 -12.99
N ILE A 185 23.81 21.65 -11.91
CA ILE A 185 24.42 22.84 -11.30
C ILE A 185 25.94 22.67 -11.26
N SER A 186 26.68 23.72 -11.62
CA SER A 186 28.15 23.70 -11.55
C SER A 186 28.70 25.10 -11.34
N GLY A 187 29.93 25.21 -10.86
CA GLY A 187 30.55 26.51 -10.65
C GLY A 187 31.69 26.52 -9.64
N THR A 188 31.92 27.69 -9.06
CA THR A 188 32.97 27.93 -8.05
C THR A 188 32.39 28.76 -6.92
N MET A 189 32.41 28.23 -5.69
CA MET A 189 32.04 28.95 -4.46
C MET A 189 33.28 29.47 -3.76
N ASN A 190 33.28 30.75 -3.35
CA ASN A 190 34.34 31.30 -2.49
C ASN A 190 33.78 31.74 -1.15
N TYR A 191 34.40 31.30 -0.07
CA TYR A 191 33.92 31.56 1.29
C TYR A 191 35.04 31.94 2.24
N GLN A 192 34.67 32.63 3.32
CA GLN A 192 35.57 33.11 4.37
C GLN A 192 35.21 32.51 5.73
N VAL A 193 36.21 31.90 6.37
CA VAL A 193 36.11 31.29 7.70
C VAL A 193 37.16 31.91 8.63
N PHE A 194 36.80 32.08 9.89
CA PHE A 194 37.66 32.47 10.99
C PHE A 194 37.86 31.26 11.91
N PRO A 195 39.00 30.56 11.80
CA PRO A 195 39.33 29.45 12.67
C PRO A 195 39.27 29.87 14.13
N LEU A 196 38.62 29.05 14.97
CA LEU A 196 38.38 29.31 16.40
C LEU A 196 37.70 30.67 16.70
N GLY A 197 37.07 31.28 15.69
CA GLY A 197 36.46 32.62 15.78
C GLY A 197 37.45 33.78 15.91
N VAL A 198 38.74 33.56 15.65
CA VAL A 198 39.79 34.57 15.79
C VAL A 198 39.90 35.39 14.50
N GLY A 199 39.55 36.68 14.59
CA GLY A 199 39.55 37.59 13.42
C GLY A 199 40.88 37.71 12.67
N ALA A 200 42.01 37.46 13.34
CA ALA A 200 43.35 37.55 12.75
C ALA A 200 43.70 36.36 11.84
N ASP A 201 43.06 35.22 12.04
CA ASP A 201 43.41 33.95 11.39
C ASP A 201 42.50 33.64 10.19
N GLN A 202 41.89 34.67 9.59
CA GLN A 202 40.93 34.50 8.51
C GLN A 202 41.50 33.65 7.36
N ILE A 203 40.70 32.71 6.88
CA ILE A 203 40.98 31.86 5.72
C ILE A 203 39.93 32.15 4.67
N GLN A 204 40.39 32.32 3.43
CA GLN A 204 39.55 32.41 2.24
C GLN A 204 39.81 31.18 1.38
N SER A 205 38.76 30.51 0.96
CA SER A 205 38.85 29.32 0.11
C SER A 205 37.99 29.48 -1.13
N SER A 206 38.42 28.83 -2.22
CA SER A 206 37.75 28.78 -3.51
C SER A 206 37.60 27.32 -3.89
N VAL A 207 36.37 26.85 -4.03
CA VAL A 207 36.07 25.44 -4.31
C VAL A 207 35.21 25.36 -5.56
N ALA A 208 35.71 24.65 -6.57
CA ALA A 208 34.94 24.30 -7.75
C ALA A 208 34.07 23.08 -7.46
N PHE A 209 32.86 23.05 -7.99
CA PHE A 209 31.91 21.96 -7.86
C PHE A 209 31.20 21.70 -9.19
N ASP A 210 30.82 20.45 -9.43
CA ASP A 210 30.03 20.03 -10.58
C ASP A 210 29.05 18.95 -10.10
N GLY A 211 27.77 19.31 -10.01
CA GLY A 211 26.74 18.48 -9.40
C GLY A 211 26.82 18.39 -7.87
N THR A 212 26.34 17.26 -7.35
CA THR A 212 26.35 16.92 -5.92
C THR A 212 27.63 16.23 -5.51
N GLY A 213 28.00 16.34 -4.24
CA GLY A 213 29.19 15.70 -3.69
C GLY A 213 29.91 16.59 -2.69
N THR A 214 31.03 16.11 -2.15
CA THR A 214 31.91 16.91 -1.30
C THR A 214 33.14 17.32 -2.09
N PHE A 215 33.35 18.62 -2.20
CA PHE A 215 34.39 19.26 -3.00
C PHE A 215 35.31 20.07 -2.10
N GLY A 216 36.59 20.15 -2.42
CA GLY A 216 37.56 20.78 -1.51
C GLY A 216 37.73 19.98 -0.21
N GLY A 217 38.54 20.48 0.72
CA GLY A 217 39.15 19.63 1.74
C GLY A 217 40.40 18.96 1.17
N GLY A 218 41.56 19.10 1.82
CA GLY A 218 42.81 18.43 1.44
C GLY A 218 42.81 16.90 1.64
N GLY A 219 41.64 16.27 1.59
CA GLY A 219 41.48 14.83 1.49
C GLY A 219 40.76 14.56 0.18
N ALA A 220 41.25 13.63 -0.61
CA ALA A 220 40.46 13.02 -1.68
C ALA A 220 39.07 12.75 -1.11
N SER A 221 38.04 13.21 -1.80
CA SER A 221 36.66 12.80 -1.54
C SER A 221 36.67 11.30 -1.68
N THR A 222 36.82 10.61 -0.56
CA THR A 222 36.79 9.18 -0.59
C THR A 222 35.32 8.79 -0.72
N THR A 223 34.90 8.41 -1.92
CA THR A 223 33.65 7.72 -2.17
C THR A 223 33.77 6.34 -1.49
N PRO A 224 33.12 6.14 -0.33
CA PRO A 224 33.20 4.87 0.37
C PRO A 224 32.34 3.87 -0.39
N GLY A 225 32.90 2.72 -0.72
CA GLY A 225 32.20 1.66 -1.43
C GLY A 225 33.14 0.48 -1.69
N CYS A 226 32.65 -0.59 -2.28
CA CYS A 226 33.52 -1.74 -2.52
C CYS A 226 34.54 -1.44 -3.63
N THR A 227 35.82 -1.35 -3.27
CA THR A 227 36.91 -1.06 -4.22
C THR A 227 37.51 -2.31 -4.90
N ASP A 228 37.08 -3.51 -4.50
CA ASP A 228 37.57 -4.77 -5.07
C ASP A 228 36.81 -5.11 -6.35
N ALA A 229 37.48 -5.05 -7.50
CA ALA A 229 36.91 -5.37 -8.80
C ALA A 229 36.43 -6.83 -8.94
N ALA A 230 36.77 -7.72 -8.01
CA ALA A 230 36.27 -9.09 -7.95
C ALA A 230 35.00 -9.27 -7.09
N ALA A 231 34.51 -8.19 -6.47
CA ALA A 231 33.29 -8.22 -5.66
C ALA A 231 32.03 -7.94 -6.49
N CYS A 232 30.90 -8.45 -6.02
CA CYS A 232 29.60 -8.35 -6.67
C CYS A 232 28.94 -6.98 -6.58
N ASN A 233 29.30 -6.21 -5.57
CA ASN A 233 28.90 -4.82 -5.40
C ASN A 233 30.09 -3.87 -5.62
N PHE A 234 31.04 -4.25 -6.50
CA PHE A 234 32.13 -3.37 -6.89
C PHE A 234 31.59 -2.03 -7.40
N ASP A 235 32.09 -0.94 -6.81
CA ASP A 235 31.77 0.41 -7.20
C ASP A 235 33.00 1.05 -7.86
N ALA A 236 32.86 1.36 -9.16
CA ALA A 236 33.94 1.93 -9.96
C ALA A 236 34.26 3.39 -9.57
N ASP A 237 33.33 4.06 -8.88
CA ASP A 237 33.48 5.42 -8.39
C ASP A 237 34.00 5.45 -6.93
N ALA A 238 34.13 4.28 -6.28
CA ALA A 238 34.71 4.14 -4.95
C ALA A 238 36.24 4.18 -4.95
N ASP A 239 36.81 4.97 -4.05
CA ASP A 239 38.26 5.12 -3.83
C ASP A 239 38.66 4.88 -2.35
N GLU A 240 37.70 4.47 -1.50
CA GLU A 240 37.93 3.91 -0.16
C GLU A 240 37.01 2.73 0.11
N ASP A 241 37.59 1.60 0.54
CA ASP A 241 36.84 0.40 0.92
C ASP A 241 36.14 0.60 2.27
N ASP A 242 34.81 0.59 2.26
CA ASP A 242 33.97 0.72 3.46
C ASP A 242 33.65 -0.63 4.13
N GLY A 243 34.20 -1.73 3.60
CA GLY A 243 33.95 -3.08 4.06
C GLY A 243 32.61 -3.67 3.62
N SER A 244 31.92 -3.01 2.68
CA SER A 244 30.66 -3.51 2.10
C SER A 244 30.86 -4.59 1.04
N CYS A 245 32.10 -4.91 0.63
CA CYS A 245 32.37 -5.89 -0.43
C CYS A 245 31.71 -7.26 -0.16
N THR A 246 30.85 -7.66 -1.09
CA THR A 246 30.20 -8.96 -1.17
C THR A 246 30.85 -9.75 -2.28
N PHE A 247 31.19 -11.01 -2.01
CA PHE A 247 31.80 -11.91 -2.98
C PHE A 247 30.85 -13.06 -3.26
N PRO A 248 30.96 -13.73 -4.43
CA PRO A 248 30.23 -14.96 -4.69
C PRO A 248 30.45 -15.97 -3.56
N SER A 249 29.41 -16.73 -3.24
CA SER A 249 29.44 -17.68 -2.11
C SER A 249 30.50 -18.79 -2.28
N ALA A 250 30.95 -19.03 -3.51
CA ALA A 250 32.03 -19.93 -3.86
C ALA A 250 32.80 -19.40 -5.09
N ALA A 251 34.07 -19.81 -5.25
CA ALA A 251 34.95 -19.32 -6.32
C ALA A 251 34.53 -19.72 -7.75
N ASN A 252 33.60 -20.67 -7.87
CA ASN A 252 33.05 -21.18 -9.13
C ASN A 252 31.65 -20.62 -9.45
N LEU A 253 31.17 -19.64 -8.66
CA LEU A 253 29.90 -18.96 -8.87
C LEU A 253 30.14 -17.49 -9.25
N ASP A 254 29.22 -16.94 -10.04
CA ASP A 254 29.07 -15.50 -10.27
C ASP A 254 28.28 -14.83 -9.13
N CYS A 255 28.01 -13.55 -9.30
CA CYS A 255 27.40 -12.70 -8.29
C CYS A 255 25.89 -12.87 -8.14
N GLU A 256 25.26 -13.49 -9.12
CA GLU A 256 23.86 -13.89 -9.13
C GLU A 256 23.70 -15.34 -8.66
N GLY A 257 24.81 -16.01 -8.34
CA GLY A 257 24.84 -17.40 -7.88
C GLY A 257 24.77 -18.42 -9.01
N ASN A 258 25.04 -18.04 -10.25
CA ASN A 258 25.16 -18.96 -11.38
C ASN A 258 26.58 -19.49 -11.49
N CYS A 259 26.73 -20.65 -12.12
CA CYS A 259 28.02 -21.27 -12.34
C CYS A 259 28.85 -20.55 -13.41
N LEU A 260 30.13 -20.31 -13.11
CA LEU A 260 31.08 -19.74 -14.07
C LEU A 260 31.46 -20.73 -15.17
N ASN A 261 31.46 -22.02 -14.83
CA ASN A 261 31.59 -23.14 -15.75
C ASN A 261 30.49 -24.14 -15.41
N ASP A 262 29.54 -24.27 -16.33
CA ASP A 262 28.43 -25.22 -16.29
C ASP A 262 28.25 -25.71 -17.74
N ALA A 263 28.87 -26.84 -18.04
CA ALA A 263 29.01 -27.36 -19.40
C ALA A 263 27.70 -27.93 -19.95
N ASP A 264 26.82 -28.44 -19.09
CA ASP A 264 25.58 -29.12 -19.48
C ASP A 264 24.29 -28.34 -19.13
N GLY A 265 24.40 -27.28 -18.33
CA GLY A 265 23.37 -26.29 -18.03
C GLY A 265 22.38 -26.72 -16.95
N ASP A 266 22.74 -27.67 -16.09
CA ASP A 266 21.85 -28.21 -15.05
C ASP A 266 21.83 -27.39 -13.76
N GLY A 267 22.69 -26.36 -13.66
CA GLY A 267 22.81 -25.45 -12.52
C GLY A 267 23.78 -25.91 -11.43
N ILE A 268 24.52 -27.00 -11.65
CA ILE A 268 25.63 -27.47 -10.81
C ILE A 268 26.93 -27.21 -11.56
N CYS A 269 27.88 -26.53 -10.92
CA CYS A 269 29.09 -26.12 -11.63
C CYS A 269 30.02 -27.31 -11.85
N ASP A 270 30.74 -27.35 -12.97
CA ASP A 270 31.65 -28.43 -13.38
C ASP A 270 32.59 -28.89 -12.24
N GLU A 271 33.10 -27.95 -11.41
CA GLU A 271 34.02 -28.29 -10.32
C GLU A 271 33.35 -28.99 -9.12
N ASN A 272 32.03 -28.89 -9.03
CA ASN A 272 31.18 -29.50 -8.02
C ASN A 272 30.43 -30.73 -8.57
N GLU A 273 30.62 -31.07 -9.84
CA GLU A 273 29.99 -32.22 -10.42
C GLU A 273 30.54 -33.52 -9.85
N ILE A 274 29.64 -34.46 -9.57
CA ILE A 274 29.95 -35.82 -9.17
C ILE A 274 29.62 -36.72 -10.37
N PRO A 275 30.64 -37.26 -11.08
CA PRO A 275 30.41 -38.15 -12.20
C PRO A 275 29.80 -39.47 -11.73
N GLY A 276 28.72 -39.90 -12.37
CA GLY A 276 28.08 -41.18 -12.11
C GLY A 276 26.79 -41.35 -12.92
N CYS A 277 25.98 -42.35 -12.61
CA CYS A 277 24.72 -42.51 -13.32
C CYS A 277 23.60 -41.65 -12.70
N THR A 278 23.11 -40.66 -13.45
CA THR A 278 22.02 -39.76 -13.02
C THR A 278 20.62 -40.26 -13.39
N ALA A 279 20.50 -41.32 -14.19
CA ALA A 279 19.21 -41.86 -14.60
C ALA A 279 18.58 -42.75 -13.51
N GLU A 280 17.50 -42.31 -12.87
CA GLU A 280 16.81 -43.06 -11.79
C GLU A 280 16.37 -44.48 -12.20
N ALA A 281 16.13 -44.70 -13.49
CA ALA A 281 15.75 -46.01 -14.03
C ALA A 281 16.94 -46.97 -14.22
N ALA A 282 18.18 -46.52 -14.06
CA ALA A 282 19.37 -47.35 -14.17
C ALA A 282 19.62 -48.13 -12.86
N CYS A 283 20.11 -49.36 -12.99
CA CYS A 283 20.37 -50.23 -11.85
C CYS A 283 21.57 -49.81 -10.98
N ASN A 284 22.41 -48.92 -11.50
CA ASN A 284 23.54 -48.30 -10.82
C ASN A 284 23.35 -46.79 -10.65
N TYR A 285 22.10 -46.31 -10.64
CA TYR A 285 21.79 -44.93 -10.30
C TYR A 285 22.48 -44.52 -8.99
N ASP A 286 23.17 -43.39 -9.01
CA ASP A 286 23.78 -42.80 -7.83
C ASP A 286 23.07 -41.46 -7.53
N PRO A 287 22.32 -41.35 -6.42
CA PRO A 287 21.64 -40.10 -6.05
C PRO A 287 22.61 -38.97 -5.68
N ALA A 288 23.90 -39.26 -5.52
CA ALA A 288 24.92 -38.23 -5.36
C ALA A 288 25.54 -37.79 -6.69
N ALA A 289 25.31 -38.53 -7.80
CA ALA A 289 25.81 -38.13 -9.10
C ALA A 289 25.03 -36.92 -9.63
N THR A 290 25.77 -35.94 -10.14
CA THR A 290 25.22 -34.72 -10.72
C THR A 290 25.59 -34.61 -12.20
N ASP A 291 26.61 -35.33 -12.67
CA ASP A 291 26.96 -35.42 -14.10
C ASP A 291 26.91 -36.89 -14.57
N ASN A 292 26.30 -37.12 -15.74
CA ASN A 292 26.20 -38.44 -16.34
C ASN A 292 27.48 -38.83 -17.09
N ASP A 293 28.33 -39.62 -16.44
CA ASP A 293 29.60 -40.10 -17.02
C ASP A 293 29.43 -41.22 -18.06
N GLY A 294 28.18 -41.59 -18.39
CA GLY A 294 27.85 -42.67 -19.30
C GLY A 294 27.99 -44.07 -18.68
N SER A 295 28.20 -44.16 -17.36
CA SER A 295 28.25 -45.44 -16.64
C SER A 295 26.87 -46.07 -16.43
N CYS A 296 25.78 -45.37 -16.76
CA CYS A 296 24.42 -45.89 -16.59
C CYS A 296 24.24 -47.27 -17.23
N ALA A 297 23.95 -48.24 -16.37
CA ALA A 297 23.74 -49.62 -16.73
C ALA A 297 22.27 -49.98 -16.53
N GLN A 298 21.78 -50.87 -17.39
CA GLN A 298 20.48 -51.49 -17.24
C GLN A 298 20.67 -52.87 -16.61
N ASN A 299 19.65 -53.33 -15.89
CA ASN A 299 19.60 -54.73 -15.54
C ASN A 299 19.46 -55.54 -16.83
N ASP A 300 20.28 -56.56 -16.98
CA ASP A 300 20.07 -57.55 -18.02
C ASP A 300 18.89 -58.47 -17.67
N GLU A 301 18.58 -59.42 -18.56
CA GLU A 301 17.51 -60.40 -18.38
C GLU A 301 17.68 -61.28 -17.13
N CYS A 302 18.84 -61.19 -16.48
CA CYS A 302 19.22 -61.88 -15.25
C CYS A 302 19.19 -61.02 -14.00
N GLY A 303 18.74 -59.77 -14.13
CA GLY A 303 18.72 -58.81 -13.03
C GLY A 303 20.12 -58.37 -12.59
N VAL A 304 21.15 -58.64 -13.39
CA VAL A 304 22.52 -58.21 -13.12
C VAL A 304 22.75 -56.87 -13.78
N CYS A 305 23.15 -55.90 -12.97
CA CYS A 305 23.39 -54.54 -13.45
C CYS A 305 24.61 -54.49 -14.39
N GLY A 306 24.40 -54.13 -15.66
CA GLY A 306 25.45 -54.09 -16.68
C GLY A 306 25.97 -55.47 -17.09
N GLY A 307 25.20 -56.52 -16.83
CA GLY A 307 25.53 -57.89 -17.22
C GLY A 307 25.39 -58.13 -18.72
N SER A 308 25.92 -59.27 -19.18
CA SER A 308 25.87 -59.69 -20.59
C SER A 308 24.57 -60.40 -20.96
N GLY A 309 23.60 -60.44 -20.06
CA GLY A 309 22.36 -61.21 -20.22
C GLY A 309 22.59 -62.71 -20.18
N ILE A 310 21.59 -63.43 -20.68
CA ILE A 310 21.65 -64.88 -20.86
C ILE A 310 22.67 -65.20 -21.96
N ALA A 311 23.64 -66.06 -21.64
CA ALA A 311 24.66 -66.47 -22.60
C ALA A 311 24.03 -67.12 -23.85
N ASP A 312 24.61 -66.89 -25.03
CA ASP A 312 24.10 -67.44 -26.28
C ASP A 312 23.94 -68.97 -26.22
N GLY A 313 22.69 -69.44 -26.35
CA GLY A 313 22.29 -70.85 -26.22
C GLY A 313 21.81 -71.29 -24.83
N ALA A 314 21.91 -70.43 -23.81
CA ALA A 314 21.29 -70.66 -22.51
C ALA A 314 19.84 -70.12 -22.47
N CYS A 315 19.06 -70.60 -21.52
CA CYS A 315 17.66 -70.23 -21.31
C CYS A 315 17.39 -69.61 -19.93
N ASP A 316 18.41 -69.61 -19.05
CA ASP A 316 18.39 -68.90 -17.77
C ASP A 316 19.79 -68.39 -17.41
N CYS A 317 19.84 -67.73 -16.27
CA CYS A 317 21.01 -67.01 -15.75
C CYS A 317 22.07 -67.90 -15.13
N ASP A 318 21.71 -69.15 -14.84
CA ASP A 318 22.65 -70.17 -14.38
C ASP A 318 23.36 -70.86 -15.56
N GLY A 319 23.01 -70.46 -16.80
CA GLY A 319 23.61 -71.00 -18.03
C GLY A 319 23.03 -72.35 -18.43
N ASN A 320 21.84 -72.69 -17.94
CA ASN A 320 21.16 -73.91 -18.34
C ASN A 320 20.70 -73.77 -19.79
N ILE A 321 20.62 -74.90 -20.50
CA ILE A 321 20.14 -74.96 -21.88
C ILE A 321 18.71 -75.53 -21.89
N LEU A 322 17.94 -75.16 -22.91
CA LEU A 322 16.62 -75.76 -23.14
C LEU A 322 16.82 -77.24 -23.42
N ASP A 323 16.13 -78.08 -22.68
CA ASP A 323 15.98 -79.48 -23.05
C ASP A 323 15.04 -79.62 -24.26
N GLU A 324 14.88 -80.85 -24.76
CA GLU A 324 13.95 -81.17 -25.85
C GLU A 324 12.49 -80.83 -25.55
N CYS A 325 12.19 -80.46 -24.30
CA CYS A 325 10.90 -80.04 -23.81
C CYS A 325 10.68 -78.55 -23.69
N GLY A 326 11.68 -77.76 -24.05
CA GLY A 326 11.61 -76.32 -23.87
C GLY A 326 11.62 -75.92 -22.39
N VAL A 327 12.02 -76.81 -21.48
CA VAL A 327 12.20 -76.50 -20.06
C VAL A 327 13.67 -76.19 -19.82
N CYS A 328 13.92 -75.05 -19.19
CA CYS A 328 15.28 -74.64 -18.89
C CYS A 328 15.90 -75.48 -17.77
N GLY A 329 17.00 -76.18 -18.05
CA GLY A 329 17.66 -77.06 -17.07
C GLY A 329 16.84 -78.31 -16.71
N GLY A 330 15.89 -78.70 -17.56
CA GLY A 330 15.05 -79.88 -17.36
C GLY A 330 15.78 -81.20 -17.67
N ASP A 331 15.19 -82.31 -17.19
CA ASP A 331 15.69 -83.68 -17.41
C ASP A 331 15.36 -84.23 -18.83
N GLY A 332 14.74 -83.43 -19.71
CA GLY A 332 14.29 -83.83 -21.05
C GLY A 332 13.01 -84.68 -21.06
N ILE A 333 12.65 -85.24 -22.23
CA ILE A 333 11.52 -86.16 -22.37
C ILE A 333 11.85 -87.48 -21.65
N PRO A 334 11.07 -87.88 -20.63
CA PRO A 334 11.26 -89.17 -19.98
C PRO A 334 11.11 -90.34 -20.97
N ALA A 335 11.92 -91.38 -20.80
CA ALA A 335 11.91 -92.52 -21.71
C ALA A 335 10.54 -93.22 -21.74
N GLY A 336 9.83 -93.12 -22.87
CA GLY A 336 8.50 -93.69 -23.08
C GLY A 336 7.46 -92.65 -23.53
N ASP A 337 7.72 -91.38 -23.28
CA ASP A 337 6.83 -90.28 -23.64
C ASP A 337 7.23 -89.69 -24.99
N CYS A 338 6.26 -89.13 -25.71
CA CYS A 338 6.46 -88.49 -27.02
C CYS A 338 6.40 -86.97 -26.97
N ASP A 339 6.00 -86.40 -25.83
CA ASP A 339 6.03 -84.98 -25.54
C ASP A 339 6.32 -84.75 -24.05
N CYS A 340 6.29 -83.48 -23.67
CA CYS A 340 6.75 -82.97 -22.38
C CYS A 340 5.66 -82.90 -21.33
N ASN A 341 4.43 -83.24 -21.73
CA ASN A 341 3.30 -83.39 -20.83
C ASN A 341 3.19 -84.83 -20.31
N GLY A 342 4.17 -85.68 -20.66
CA GLY A 342 4.14 -87.12 -20.36
C GLY A 342 3.15 -87.88 -21.22
N ASN A 343 2.76 -87.34 -22.38
CA ASN A 343 1.87 -88.03 -23.28
C ASN A 343 2.61 -89.14 -24.02
N GLN A 344 1.87 -90.19 -24.36
CA GLN A 344 2.33 -91.27 -25.22
C GLN A 344 1.63 -91.16 -26.57
N LEU A 345 2.21 -91.81 -27.59
CA LEU A 345 1.63 -91.85 -28.93
C LEU A 345 0.31 -92.62 -28.91
N ASP A 346 -0.72 -92.06 -29.53
CA ASP A 346 -1.99 -92.75 -29.77
C ASP A 346 -1.93 -93.67 -31.00
N ALA A 347 -3.06 -94.28 -31.38
CA ALA A 347 -3.12 -95.23 -32.50
C ALA A 347 -2.78 -94.61 -33.88
N LEU A 348 -2.92 -93.29 -34.03
CA LEU A 348 -2.58 -92.53 -35.23
C LEU A 348 -1.13 -92.03 -35.23
N GLY A 349 -0.37 -92.29 -34.17
CA GLY A 349 0.97 -91.75 -33.98
C GLY A 349 0.97 -90.26 -33.62
N VAL A 350 -0.15 -89.76 -33.09
CA VAL A 350 -0.27 -88.40 -32.56
C VAL A 350 0.03 -88.43 -31.07
N CYS A 351 0.95 -87.57 -30.63
CA CYS A 351 1.30 -87.49 -29.22
C CYS A 351 0.17 -86.85 -28.41
N GLY A 352 -0.34 -87.54 -27.38
CA GLY A 352 -1.43 -87.04 -26.53
C GLY A 352 -2.80 -87.04 -27.19
N GLY A 353 -2.94 -87.70 -28.35
CA GLY A 353 -4.22 -87.83 -29.02
C GLY A 353 -5.17 -88.78 -28.28
N SER A 354 -6.46 -88.51 -28.40
CA SER A 354 -7.53 -89.31 -27.80
C SER A 354 -7.95 -90.49 -28.69
N CYS A 355 -7.31 -90.68 -29.84
CA CYS A 355 -7.72 -91.69 -30.81
C CYS A 355 -7.33 -93.08 -30.30
N THR A 356 -8.33 -93.80 -29.79
CA THR A 356 -8.12 -95.15 -29.26
C THR A 356 -8.03 -96.20 -30.37
N ASP A 357 -8.54 -95.91 -31.57
CA ASP A 357 -8.53 -96.81 -32.73
C ASP A 357 -8.68 -96.02 -34.04
N ASP A 358 -7.91 -96.38 -35.07
CA ASP A 358 -8.05 -95.93 -36.46
C ASP A 358 -8.30 -97.18 -37.30
N ALA A 359 -9.56 -97.57 -37.37
CA ALA A 359 -9.94 -98.91 -37.82
C ALA A 359 -9.82 -99.10 -39.33
N ASP A 360 -9.92 -98.02 -40.12
CA ASP A 360 -9.83 -98.08 -41.58
C ASP A 360 -8.55 -97.45 -42.16
N ALA A 361 -7.68 -96.91 -41.30
CA ALA A 361 -6.35 -96.43 -41.61
C ALA A 361 -6.34 -95.23 -42.56
N ASP A 362 -7.38 -94.39 -42.52
CA ASP A 362 -7.52 -93.21 -43.38
C ASP A 362 -6.92 -91.93 -42.79
N GLY A 363 -6.52 -91.97 -41.51
CA GLY A 363 -5.82 -90.89 -40.82
C GLY A 363 -6.74 -89.85 -40.17
N ILE A 364 -8.04 -90.13 -40.02
CA ILE A 364 -8.99 -89.30 -39.27
C ILE A 364 -9.58 -90.13 -38.11
N CYS A 365 -9.72 -89.51 -36.93
CA CYS A 365 -10.37 -90.15 -35.80
C CYS A 365 -11.89 -90.20 -36.06
N ASP A 366 -12.50 -91.37 -35.90
CA ASP A 366 -13.90 -91.66 -36.26
C ASP A 366 -14.97 -90.76 -35.58
N ASP A 367 -14.58 -89.90 -34.63
CA ASP A 367 -15.48 -89.20 -33.69
C ASP A 367 -15.69 -87.67 -33.96
N ALA A 368 -15.06 -87.05 -34.97
CA ALA A 368 -15.04 -85.56 -35.11
C ALA A 368 -15.26 -85.00 -36.54
N ASP A 369 -16.52 -84.79 -36.95
CA ASP A 369 -16.93 -84.00 -38.15
C ASP A 369 -17.97 -82.94 -37.75
N ASP A 370 -17.60 -81.65 -37.71
CA ASP A 370 -18.22 -80.66 -36.78
C ASP A 370 -18.75 -79.33 -37.36
N CYS A 371 -19.13 -79.16 -38.63
CA CYS A 371 -19.89 -77.94 -39.02
C CYS A 371 -21.00 -78.12 -40.05
N VAL A 372 -22.22 -77.73 -39.67
CA VAL A 372 -23.42 -77.68 -40.53
C VAL A 372 -23.99 -76.24 -40.53
N GLY A 373 -23.24 -75.26 -41.07
CA GLY A 373 -23.68 -73.87 -41.18
C GLY A 373 -22.68 -72.89 -41.82
N SER A 374 -23.05 -71.60 -41.93
CA SER A 374 -22.21 -70.54 -42.54
C SER A 374 -21.69 -69.54 -41.48
N LEU A 375 -20.47 -69.04 -41.69
CA LEU A 375 -19.85 -67.97 -40.90
C LEU A 375 -20.29 -66.57 -41.34
N ASP A 376 -20.39 -65.63 -40.40
CA ASP A 376 -20.67 -64.21 -40.66
C ASP A 376 -19.39 -63.34 -40.78
N ALA A 377 -19.55 -62.02 -40.96
CA ALA A 377 -18.45 -61.08 -41.24
C ALA A 377 -17.52 -60.76 -40.04
N CYS A 378 -17.92 -61.04 -38.78
CA CYS A 378 -17.03 -60.97 -37.61
C CYS A 378 -16.48 -62.39 -37.24
N GLY A 379 -16.75 -63.46 -38.02
CA GLY A 379 -16.13 -64.79 -37.88
C GLY A 379 -16.85 -65.77 -36.95
N VAL A 380 -18.14 -65.57 -36.67
CA VAL A 380 -18.93 -66.41 -35.76
C VAL A 380 -19.95 -67.25 -36.55
N CYS A 381 -20.12 -68.53 -36.19
CA CYS A 381 -21.10 -69.41 -36.84
C CYS A 381 -22.53 -68.97 -36.47
N ASN A 382 -23.33 -68.54 -37.46
CA ASN A 382 -24.68 -67.97 -37.32
C ASN A 382 -24.81 -66.68 -36.45
N GLY A 383 -23.88 -65.71 -36.58
CA GLY A 383 -23.94 -64.43 -35.84
C GLY A 383 -24.83 -63.31 -36.44
N PRO A 384 -25.03 -62.19 -35.71
CA PRO A 384 -26.14 -61.24 -35.90
C PRO A 384 -26.02 -60.13 -36.97
N GLY A 385 -24.88 -59.92 -37.64
CA GLY A 385 -24.74 -58.90 -38.72
C GLY A 385 -24.30 -57.48 -38.29
N GLU A 386 -24.30 -56.52 -39.24
CA GLU A 386 -23.38 -55.35 -39.38
C GLU A 386 -23.28 -54.27 -38.27
N ILE A 387 -22.12 -53.59 -38.33
CA ILE A 387 -21.36 -52.69 -37.43
C ILE A 387 -22.16 -51.55 -36.74
N TYR A 388 -21.98 -51.40 -35.40
CA TYR A 388 -22.44 -50.31 -34.53
C TYR A 388 -21.53 -49.06 -34.60
N ALA A 389 -21.89 -47.97 -33.90
CA ALA A 389 -21.18 -46.68 -33.97
C ALA A 389 -19.67 -46.72 -33.59
N CYS A 390 -19.21 -47.79 -32.94
CA CYS A 390 -17.81 -48.04 -32.58
C CYS A 390 -17.24 -49.39 -33.08
N GLY A 391 -17.91 -50.11 -34.00
CA GLY A 391 -17.42 -51.41 -34.48
C GLY A 391 -18.40 -52.57 -34.25
N CYS A 392 -17.92 -53.79 -33.95
CA CYS A 392 -18.77 -54.93 -33.54
C CYS A 392 -19.19 -54.82 -32.02
N SER A 393 -19.12 -53.64 -31.37
CA SER A 393 -19.40 -53.40 -29.93
C SER A 393 -20.13 -52.06 -29.69
N ASP A 394 -20.80 -51.87 -28.54
CA ASP A 394 -21.42 -50.60 -28.10
C ASP A 394 -20.44 -49.72 -27.28
N ILE A 395 -20.73 -48.41 -27.14
CA ILE A 395 -19.96 -47.49 -26.29
C ILE A 395 -20.14 -47.90 -24.81
N PRO A 396 -19.05 -48.12 -24.04
CA PRO A 396 -19.13 -48.47 -22.62
C PRO A 396 -19.89 -47.42 -21.79
N ALA A 397 -20.64 -47.89 -20.79
CA ALA A 397 -21.41 -47.01 -19.92
C ALA A 397 -20.49 -46.16 -19.02
N GLY A 398 -20.55 -44.83 -19.19
CA GLY A 398 -19.73 -43.86 -18.45
C GLY A 398 -18.89 -42.97 -19.37
N ASP A 399 -18.62 -43.42 -20.59
CA ASP A 399 -17.81 -42.71 -21.56
C ASP A 399 -18.69 -41.84 -22.46
N CYS A 400 -18.22 -40.64 -22.81
CA CYS A 400 -18.91 -39.70 -23.69
C CYS A 400 -18.44 -39.77 -25.15
N ASP A 401 -17.38 -40.53 -25.46
CA ASP A 401 -16.95 -40.85 -26.83
C ASP A 401 -16.24 -42.22 -26.93
N CYS A 402 -15.78 -42.58 -28.13
CA CYS A 402 -15.11 -43.86 -28.41
C CYS A 402 -13.64 -43.91 -27.99
N ASP A 403 -13.07 -42.79 -27.53
CA ASP A 403 -11.69 -42.67 -27.08
C ASP A 403 -11.58 -42.85 -25.55
N GLY A 404 -12.71 -43.07 -24.87
CA GLY A 404 -12.79 -43.32 -23.42
C GLY A 404 -12.81 -42.03 -22.59
N ASN A 405 -13.15 -40.89 -23.19
CA ASN A 405 -13.28 -39.65 -22.44
C ASN A 405 -14.55 -39.67 -21.58
N VAL A 406 -14.49 -39.02 -20.42
CA VAL A 406 -15.62 -38.83 -19.51
C VAL A 406 -16.02 -37.36 -19.45
N LEU A 407 -17.29 -37.09 -19.13
CA LEU A 407 -17.80 -35.73 -18.91
C LEU A 407 -17.13 -35.13 -17.66
N ASP A 408 -16.62 -33.91 -17.77
CA ASP A 408 -16.13 -33.14 -16.63
C ASP A 408 -17.30 -32.56 -15.79
N ALA A 409 -16.97 -31.90 -14.66
CA ALA A 409 -17.95 -31.30 -13.77
C ALA A 409 -18.76 -30.15 -14.42
N CYS A 410 -18.27 -29.57 -15.53
CA CYS A 410 -18.94 -28.53 -16.32
C CYS A 410 -19.76 -29.12 -17.49
N GLY A 411 -19.79 -30.46 -17.66
CA GLY A 411 -20.58 -31.14 -18.69
C GLY A 411 -19.94 -31.18 -20.08
N VAL A 412 -18.62 -31.01 -20.19
CA VAL A 412 -17.87 -31.11 -21.45
C VAL A 412 -17.05 -32.40 -21.50
N CYS A 413 -17.14 -33.14 -22.62
CA CYS A 413 -16.38 -34.38 -22.82
C CYS A 413 -14.88 -34.06 -23.00
N GLY A 414 -14.04 -34.40 -22.01
CA GLY A 414 -12.59 -34.16 -22.03
C GLY A 414 -12.10 -32.76 -21.64
N GLY A 415 -12.89 -31.96 -20.90
CA GLY A 415 -12.50 -30.63 -20.40
C GLY A 415 -11.73 -30.61 -19.07
N SER A 416 -11.15 -29.46 -18.69
CA SER A 416 -10.28 -29.28 -17.51
C SER A 416 -11.00 -28.88 -16.20
N GLY A 417 -12.31 -28.64 -16.24
CA GLY A 417 -13.23 -28.43 -15.10
C GLY A 417 -12.69 -27.77 -13.82
N VAL A 418 -12.57 -26.44 -13.78
CA VAL A 418 -12.40 -25.69 -12.52
C VAL A 418 -13.46 -24.59 -12.43
N ASP A 419 -14.33 -24.69 -11.42
CA ASP A 419 -15.27 -23.66 -10.95
C ASP A 419 -14.71 -23.15 -9.61
N ALA A 420 -13.99 -22.03 -9.64
CA ALA A 420 -13.13 -21.60 -8.54
C ALA A 420 -13.90 -20.97 -7.36
N ASP A 421 -15.10 -20.43 -7.60
CA ASP A 421 -15.96 -19.81 -6.59
C ASP A 421 -17.32 -20.52 -6.38
N ALA A 422 -17.54 -21.65 -7.07
CA ALA A 422 -18.63 -22.61 -6.86
C ALA A 422 -20.02 -22.05 -7.18
N ASP A 423 -20.13 -21.18 -8.18
CA ASP A 423 -21.39 -20.54 -8.59
C ASP A 423 -22.12 -21.30 -9.73
N GLY A 424 -21.49 -22.31 -10.31
CA GLY A 424 -22.06 -23.16 -11.35
C GLY A 424 -21.81 -22.70 -12.79
N ILE A 425 -20.89 -21.75 -13.04
CA ILE A 425 -20.47 -21.33 -14.38
C ILE A 425 -18.93 -21.32 -14.48
N CYS A 426 -18.37 -21.97 -15.51
CA CYS A 426 -16.91 -22.13 -15.65
C CYS A 426 -16.30 -21.02 -16.54
N ASP A 427 -15.53 -20.06 -15.98
CA ASP A 427 -14.71 -19.08 -16.73
C ASP A 427 -13.38 -18.67 -16.05
N ASP A 428 -12.46 -18.06 -16.83
CA ASP A 428 -11.04 -17.91 -16.48
C ASP A 428 -10.57 -16.48 -16.09
N VAL A 429 -11.32 -15.38 -16.33
CA VAL A 429 -10.84 -14.00 -16.07
C VAL A 429 -11.96 -12.92 -16.02
N ASP A 430 -12.52 -12.56 -14.85
CA ASP A 430 -12.92 -11.17 -14.45
C ASP A 430 -13.45 -11.12 -12.98
N PRO A 431 -13.03 -10.16 -12.10
CA PRO A 431 -13.67 -9.95 -10.80
C PRO A 431 -15.07 -9.29 -10.82
N CYS A 432 -15.65 -8.94 -11.99
CA CYS A 432 -17.02 -8.40 -12.07
C CYS A 432 -17.68 -8.58 -13.44
N VAL A 433 -18.85 -9.22 -13.50
CA VAL A 433 -19.71 -9.22 -14.70
C VAL A 433 -20.67 -8.01 -14.66
N GLY A 434 -20.16 -6.80 -14.97
CA GLY A 434 -20.92 -5.54 -14.88
C GLY A 434 -20.10 -4.25 -15.05
N GLN A 435 -20.73 -3.06 -14.99
CA GLN A 435 -20.00 -1.80 -14.72
C GLN A 435 -19.86 -1.64 -13.20
N LEU A 436 -18.65 -1.34 -12.74
CA LEU A 436 -18.44 -0.81 -11.39
C LEU A 436 -19.19 0.52 -11.25
N ASP A 437 -19.96 0.67 -10.19
CA ASP A 437 -20.51 1.98 -9.81
C ASP A 437 -19.42 2.90 -9.23
N GLU A 438 -19.75 4.16 -8.92
CA GLU A 438 -18.79 5.14 -8.35
C GLU A 438 -18.20 4.70 -6.99
N CYS A 439 -18.72 3.63 -6.38
CA CYS A 439 -18.35 3.09 -5.08
C CYS A 439 -17.58 1.75 -5.18
N GLY A 440 -17.27 1.27 -6.38
CA GLY A 440 -16.40 0.11 -6.60
C GLY A 440 -17.07 -1.26 -6.43
N VAL A 441 -18.41 -1.32 -6.45
CA VAL A 441 -19.19 -2.57 -6.31
C VAL A 441 -19.77 -2.99 -7.67
N CYS A 442 -19.72 -4.29 -7.96
CA CYS A 442 -20.19 -4.83 -9.23
C CYS A 442 -21.73 -4.78 -9.34
N ASN A 443 -22.27 -4.10 -10.36
CA ASN A 443 -23.71 -3.91 -10.62
C ASN A 443 -24.50 -3.28 -9.47
N GLY A 444 -23.86 -2.47 -8.62
CA GLY A 444 -24.53 -1.69 -7.59
C GLY A 444 -25.50 -0.66 -8.18
N ASP A 445 -26.57 -0.33 -7.44
CA ASP A 445 -27.55 0.68 -7.82
C ASP A 445 -27.18 2.10 -7.33
N GLY A 446 -25.96 2.27 -6.80
CA GLY A 446 -25.45 3.53 -6.23
C GLY A 446 -25.97 3.87 -4.83
N SER A 447 -26.73 2.98 -4.17
CA SER A 447 -27.31 3.25 -2.84
C SER A 447 -26.39 2.92 -1.66
N SER A 448 -25.36 2.08 -1.85
CA SER A 448 -24.34 1.77 -0.84
C SER A 448 -23.49 2.99 -0.44
N CYS A 449 -23.50 4.02 -1.29
CA CYS A 449 -22.88 5.32 -1.05
C CYS A 449 -23.70 6.21 -0.09
N ALA A 450 -24.87 5.75 0.36
CA ALA A 450 -25.80 6.50 1.20
C ALA A 450 -26.36 5.65 2.36
N ASP A 451 -25.56 4.74 2.92
CA ASP A 451 -25.91 4.07 4.17
C ASP A 451 -25.51 4.95 5.39
N PRO A 452 -26.48 5.46 6.18
CA PRO A 452 -26.18 6.18 7.42
C PRO A 452 -25.49 5.29 8.47
N CYS A 453 -25.56 3.96 8.36
CA CYS A 453 -24.85 3.03 9.25
C CYS A 453 -23.41 2.75 8.82
N ALA A 454 -23.07 2.75 7.53
CA ALA A 454 -21.67 2.77 7.06
C ALA A 454 -20.94 4.09 7.36
N THR A 455 -21.69 5.19 7.51
CA THR A 455 -21.18 6.51 7.95
C THR A 455 -21.39 6.78 9.45
N ALA A 456 -21.93 5.83 10.22
CA ALA A 456 -22.12 5.92 11.67
C ALA A 456 -20.82 5.92 12.49
N GLY A 457 -19.65 6.00 11.84
CA GLY A 457 -18.39 6.45 12.44
C GLY A 457 -18.21 7.98 12.48
N GLN A 458 -19.14 8.77 11.96
CA GLN A 458 -19.05 10.24 11.87
C GLN A 458 -20.21 10.94 12.58
N SER A 459 -20.64 10.44 13.74
CA SER A 459 -21.22 11.35 14.74
C SER A 459 -20.06 12.15 15.32
N SER A 460 -19.86 13.39 14.88
CA SER A 460 -18.97 14.28 15.61
C SER A 460 -19.52 14.50 17.01
N ALA A 461 -18.75 14.09 18.01
CA ALA A 461 -19.07 14.34 19.42
C ALA A 461 -19.27 15.85 19.68
N TYR A 462 -18.67 16.71 18.87
CA TYR A 462 -18.74 18.17 18.97
C TYR A 462 -20.04 18.71 18.37
N THR A 463 -20.74 19.57 19.11
CA THR A 463 -21.93 20.28 18.62
C THR A 463 -21.61 21.73 18.29
N MET A 464 -22.40 22.38 17.44
CA MET A 464 -22.28 23.79 17.10
C MET A 464 -23.51 24.56 17.57
N THR A 465 -23.34 25.62 18.35
CA THR A 465 -24.43 26.50 18.80
C THR A 465 -24.35 27.85 18.09
N VAL A 466 -25.46 28.28 17.50
CA VAL A 466 -25.63 29.62 16.90
C VAL A 466 -26.56 30.44 17.80
N GLU A 467 -26.01 31.49 18.42
CA GLU A 467 -26.74 32.42 19.27
C GLU A 467 -27.01 33.73 18.52
N SER A 468 -28.09 34.43 18.89
CA SER A 468 -28.39 35.75 18.33
C SER A 468 -28.61 36.82 19.41
N SER A 469 -28.22 38.05 19.07
CA SER A 469 -28.50 39.24 19.88
C SER A 469 -28.85 40.44 18.98
N PRO A 470 -29.65 41.41 19.46
CA PRO A 470 -29.84 42.66 18.76
C PRO A 470 -28.50 43.41 18.58
N ALA A 471 -28.27 43.99 17.41
CA ALA A 471 -27.10 44.83 17.17
C ALA A 471 -27.14 46.10 18.03
N ALA A 472 -25.98 46.53 18.54
CA ALA A 472 -25.81 47.62 19.49
C ALA A 472 -25.96 49.01 18.86
N GLY A 473 -25.56 49.16 17.60
CA GLY A 473 -25.60 50.40 16.83
C GLY A 473 -25.91 50.20 15.35
N ALA A 474 -25.54 49.06 14.76
CA ALA A 474 -26.03 48.64 13.45
C ALA A 474 -27.52 48.24 13.52
N GLY A 475 -28.26 48.43 12.43
CA GLY A 475 -29.60 47.86 12.32
C GLY A 475 -29.51 46.37 11.95
N GLY A 476 -30.09 45.48 12.75
CA GLY A 476 -30.14 44.04 12.43
C GLY A 476 -29.95 43.14 13.65
N THR A 477 -29.53 41.89 13.37
CA THR A 477 -29.26 40.83 14.35
C THR A 477 -27.82 40.38 14.22
N VAL A 478 -27.12 40.30 15.33
CA VAL A 478 -25.77 39.73 15.45
C VAL A 478 -25.92 38.24 15.73
N TYR A 479 -25.34 37.39 14.89
CA TYR A 479 -25.25 35.95 15.06
C TYR A 479 -23.83 35.57 15.46
N ARG A 480 -23.69 34.79 16.54
CA ARG A 480 -22.41 34.28 17.03
C ARG A 480 -22.38 32.77 16.94
N PHE A 481 -21.34 32.26 16.30
CA PHE A 481 -21.16 30.84 16.04
C PHE A 481 -20.17 30.25 17.03
N PHE A 482 -20.62 29.27 17.81
CA PHE A 482 -19.83 28.58 18.81
C PHE A 482 -19.72 27.10 18.47
N VAL A 483 -18.52 26.53 18.56
CA VAL A 483 -18.34 25.07 18.61
C VAL A 483 -18.14 24.65 20.07
N ASN A 484 -18.87 23.62 20.50
CA ASN A 484 -18.86 23.13 21.87
C ASN A 484 -17.86 21.99 22.01
N SER A 485 -16.85 22.20 22.86
CA SER A 485 -15.82 21.25 23.24
C SER A 485 -16.39 20.08 24.05
N GLN A 486 -15.75 18.91 23.96
CA GLN A 486 -16.08 17.75 24.79
C GLN A 486 -15.17 17.67 26.03
N ASP A 487 -13.92 18.11 25.91
CA ASP A 487 -12.95 18.18 26.98
C ASP A 487 -12.20 19.54 26.99
N PRO A 488 -11.97 20.17 28.16
CA PRO A 488 -11.23 21.44 28.27
C PRO A 488 -9.82 21.45 27.66
N SER A 489 -9.23 20.28 27.39
CA SER A 489 -7.93 20.13 26.73
C SER A 489 -7.99 19.99 25.22
N ASP A 490 -9.19 19.84 24.63
CA ASP A 490 -9.39 19.84 23.19
C ASP A 490 -8.89 21.15 22.58
N LYS A 491 -8.44 21.10 21.33
CA LYS A 491 -7.99 22.29 20.61
C LYS A 491 -8.63 22.43 19.25
N MET A 492 -9.27 23.57 19.01
CA MET A 492 -9.82 23.90 17.71
C MET A 492 -8.76 24.62 16.86
N SER A 493 -8.59 24.17 15.63
CA SER A 493 -7.51 24.65 14.76
C SER A 493 -8.03 25.46 13.58
N ALA A 494 -9.10 25.03 12.93
CA ALA A 494 -9.52 25.60 11.66
C ALA A 494 -11.02 25.51 11.41
N VAL A 495 -11.52 26.44 10.59
CA VAL A 495 -12.77 26.32 9.85
C VAL A 495 -12.42 26.36 8.37
N PHE A 496 -12.90 25.40 7.59
CA PHE A 496 -12.43 25.15 6.23
C PHE A 496 -13.57 24.81 5.25
N GLY A 497 -13.29 24.96 3.95
CA GLY A 497 -14.12 24.42 2.87
C GLY A 497 -13.30 24.13 1.62
N ASN A 498 -13.76 23.18 0.81
CA ASN A 498 -13.19 22.78 -0.48
C ASN A 498 -14.29 22.16 -1.38
N ASP A 499 -13.91 21.55 -2.50
CA ASP A 499 -14.82 20.92 -3.47
C ASP A 499 -15.56 19.67 -2.95
N LEU A 500 -15.03 19.01 -1.92
CA LEU A 500 -15.66 17.84 -1.27
C LEU A 500 -16.50 18.22 -0.04
N SER A 501 -16.05 19.21 0.74
CA SER A 501 -16.67 19.69 1.97
C SER A 501 -16.91 21.19 1.85
N HIS A 502 -18.07 21.56 1.30
CA HIS A 502 -18.35 22.97 0.98
C HIS A 502 -18.59 23.75 2.27
N LEU A 503 -17.92 24.89 2.43
CA LEU A 503 -18.25 25.85 3.48
C LEU A 503 -19.20 26.88 2.90
N VAL A 504 -20.43 26.90 3.41
CA VAL A 504 -21.50 27.75 2.90
C VAL A 504 -22.06 28.59 4.04
N ILE A 505 -22.10 29.92 3.86
CA ILE A 505 -22.79 30.84 4.76
C ILE A 505 -23.68 31.75 3.92
N ASN A 506 -24.99 31.53 4.02
CA ASN A 506 -26.00 32.29 3.31
C ASN A 506 -26.52 33.43 4.18
N THR A 507 -26.32 34.66 3.70
CA THR A 507 -26.80 35.89 4.33
C THR A 507 -27.52 36.75 3.29
N PRO A 508 -28.74 36.38 2.86
CA PRO A 508 -29.41 37.01 1.70
C PRO A 508 -29.58 38.53 1.82
N SER A 509 -29.56 39.08 3.03
CA SER A 509 -29.67 40.52 3.31
C SER A 509 -28.32 41.24 3.44
N ASN A 510 -27.24 40.62 2.98
CA ASN A 510 -25.85 41.05 3.13
C ASN A 510 -25.38 41.09 4.60
N ILE A 511 -24.07 41.14 4.81
CA ILE A 511 -23.48 41.32 6.15
C ILE A 511 -23.13 42.78 6.42
N PHE A 512 -23.09 43.14 7.69
CA PHE A 512 -22.69 44.46 8.16
C PHE A 512 -21.20 44.48 8.53
N ASN A 513 -20.48 45.47 8.01
CA ASN A 513 -19.10 45.80 8.38
C ASN A 513 -18.94 47.33 8.46
N SER A 514 -18.37 47.80 9.55
CA SER A 514 -18.07 49.21 9.74
C SER A 514 -16.83 49.60 8.90
N PRO A 515 -16.76 50.85 8.42
CA PRO A 515 -15.57 51.37 7.75
C PRO A 515 -14.32 51.44 8.64
N MET A 516 -14.45 51.20 9.96
CA MET A 516 -13.36 51.28 10.93
C MET A 516 -12.66 49.94 11.13
N ASN A 517 -13.31 48.82 10.81
CA ASN A 517 -12.67 47.51 10.74
C ASN A 517 -12.09 47.29 9.34
N ALA A 518 -10.77 47.37 9.24
CA ALA A 518 -10.03 47.09 8.01
C ALA A 518 -9.53 45.64 7.92
N SER A 519 -9.99 44.75 8.81
CA SER A 519 -9.59 43.35 8.85
C SER A 519 -10.79 42.43 8.58
N TRP A 520 -10.51 41.29 7.94
CA TRP A 520 -11.49 40.22 7.73
C TRP A 520 -11.74 39.40 9.02
N ASN A 521 -10.85 39.52 10.01
CA ASN A 521 -10.91 38.80 11.28
C ASN A 521 -11.07 39.74 12.48
N ALA A 522 -11.21 39.15 13.67
CA ALA A 522 -11.42 39.87 14.94
C ALA A 522 -10.32 40.91 15.27
N SER A 523 -9.14 40.87 14.64
CA SER A 523 -8.06 41.83 14.92
C SER A 523 -8.40 43.28 14.62
N GLY A 524 -9.38 43.53 13.74
CA GLY A 524 -9.84 44.89 13.46
C GLY A 524 -10.85 45.44 14.47
N VAL A 525 -11.39 44.60 15.36
CA VAL A 525 -12.33 45.00 16.41
C VAL A 525 -11.56 45.38 17.68
N ASN A 526 -10.94 46.57 17.68
CA ASN A 526 -10.17 47.04 18.83
C ASN A 526 -11.09 47.47 19.99
N PRO A 527 -11.02 46.82 21.18
CA PRO A 527 -11.89 47.14 22.32
C PRO A 527 -11.78 48.60 22.79
N ALA A 528 -10.61 49.24 22.62
CA ALA A 528 -10.39 50.63 22.99
C ALA A 528 -11.22 51.63 22.15
N PHE A 529 -11.68 51.22 20.97
CA PHE A 529 -12.48 52.05 20.06
C PHE A 529 -13.99 51.88 20.23
N LEU A 530 -14.46 50.82 20.91
CA LEU A 530 -15.89 50.55 21.11
C LEU A 530 -16.63 51.66 21.87
N ALA A 531 -15.94 52.37 22.78
CA ALA A 531 -16.51 53.50 23.52
C ALA A 531 -16.78 54.74 22.63
N PHE A 532 -16.10 54.84 21.49
CA PHE A 532 -16.21 55.96 20.55
C PHE A 532 -17.00 55.59 19.30
N PHE A 533 -16.97 54.32 18.90
CA PHE A 533 -17.65 53.76 17.74
C PHE A 533 -18.42 52.50 18.16
N PRO A 534 -19.64 52.63 18.70
CA PRO A 534 -20.43 51.49 19.17
C PRO A 534 -20.74 50.47 18.07
N ASP A 535 -20.93 50.95 16.83
CA ASP A 535 -21.23 50.12 15.67
C ASP A 535 -20.10 49.13 15.34
N LEU A 536 -18.85 49.40 15.76
CA LEU A 536 -17.71 48.47 15.59
C LEU A 536 -17.92 47.15 16.36
N ALA A 537 -18.75 47.15 17.41
CA ALA A 537 -19.11 45.93 18.13
C ALA A 537 -19.96 44.97 17.29
N ASP A 538 -20.66 45.50 16.28
CA ASP A 538 -21.58 44.77 15.42
C ASP A 538 -20.92 44.30 14.13
N ASP A 539 -19.61 44.48 13.96
CA ASP A 539 -18.93 44.07 12.74
C ASP A 539 -18.93 42.54 12.54
N SER A 540 -18.98 42.14 11.27
CA SER A 540 -18.90 40.73 10.90
C SER A 540 -17.43 40.35 10.72
N TYR A 541 -17.00 39.27 11.36
CA TYR A 541 -15.62 38.81 11.28
C TYR A 541 -15.50 37.31 11.56
N ALA A 542 -14.45 36.70 10.99
CA ALA A 542 -14.03 35.36 11.35
C ALA A 542 -13.06 35.38 12.55
N THR A 543 -13.09 34.33 13.37
CA THR A 543 -12.23 34.19 14.54
C THR A 543 -12.03 32.73 14.93
N ILE A 544 -11.11 32.47 15.87
CA ILE A 544 -11.05 31.21 16.63
C ILE A 544 -10.73 31.60 18.07
N GLY A 545 -11.72 31.50 18.94
CA GLY A 545 -11.57 31.74 20.38
C GLY A 545 -11.31 33.19 20.81
N LEU A 546 -11.42 34.17 19.90
CA LEU A 546 -11.17 35.60 20.21
C LEU A 546 -12.36 36.49 19.81
N GLU A 547 -12.65 37.51 20.62
CA GLU A 547 -13.66 38.55 20.32
C GLU A 547 -13.03 39.88 19.82
N GLY A 548 -11.70 39.91 19.67
CA GLY A 548 -10.91 41.07 19.27
C GLY A 548 -9.46 40.68 18.98
N PRO A 549 -8.54 41.65 18.80
CA PRO A 549 -7.14 41.34 18.49
C PRO A 549 -6.45 40.54 19.59
N ALA A 550 -5.72 39.51 19.19
CA ALA A 550 -4.95 38.62 20.06
C ALA A 550 -4.01 39.40 20.99
N ALA A 551 -3.35 40.45 20.47
CA ALA A 551 -2.46 41.32 21.23
C ALA A 551 -3.13 42.04 22.42
N THR A 552 -4.46 42.21 22.38
CA THR A 552 -5.24 42.86 23.43
C THR A 552 -6.17 41.91 24.19
N SER A 553 -6.17 40.62 23.84
CA SER A 553 -7.05 39.60 24.44
C SER A 553 -6.75 39.31 25.91
N GLY A 554 -5.54 39.61 26.38
CA GLY A 554 -5.06 39.23 27.71
C GLY A 554 -4.64 37.76 27.83
N LEU A 555 -4.74 36.98 26.75
CA LEU A 555 -4.29 35.59 26.68
C LEU A 555 -2.85 35.52 26.15
N ALA A 556 -1.91 35.12 27.00
CA ALA A 556 -0.51 34.97 26.62
C ALA A 556 -0.36 33.81 25.62
N GLY A 557 0.23 34.08 24.45
CA GLY A 557 0.36 33.09 23.37
C GLY A 557 -0.88 32.97 22.48
N ALA A 558 -1.86 33.85 22.60
CA ALA A 558 -2.95 33.93 21.63
C ALA A 558 -2.44 34.47 20.28
N ALA A 559 -3.07 34.02 19.18
CA ALA A 559 -2.77 34.43 17.82
C ALA A 559 -4.05 34.79 17.08
N ASP A 560 -4.01 35.87 16.29
CA ASP A 560 -5.09 36.20 15.38
C ASP A 560 -5.18 35.11 14.28
N PRO A 561 -6.39 34.74 13.83
CA PRO A 561 -6.53 33.71 12.79
C PRO A 561 -5.83 34.12 11.51
N SER A 562 -5.10 33.18 10.93
CA SER A 562 -4.52 33.28 9.60
C SER A 562 -5.52 32.80 8.55
N LEU A 563 -5.37 33.27 7.31
CA LEU A 563 -6.26 32.93 6.21
C LEU A 563 -5.46 32.31 5.07
N VAL A 564 -6.01 31.24 4.50
CA VAL A 564 -5.64 30.71 3.20
C VAL A 564 -6.92 30.64 2.39
N GLU A 565 -6.90 31.16 1.18
CA GLU A 565 -8.07 31.18 0.30
C GLU A 565 -7.63 31.11 -1.14
N ASP A 566 -8.35 30.33 -1.94
CA ASP A 566 -8.17 30.29 -3.38
C ASP A 566 -8.62 31.61 -4.01
N SER A 567 -7.73 32.20 -4.81
CA SER A 567 -8.02 33.42 -5.57
C SER A 567 -9.17 33.27 -6.58
N ALA A 568 -9.55 32.03 -6.94
CA ALA A 568 -10.69 31.73 -7.80
C ALA A 568 -12.05 31.84 -7.08
N LEU A 569 -12.08 31.96 -5.75
CA LEU A 569 -13.31 32.12 -4.98
C LEU A 569 -13.99 33.47 -5.25
N SER A 570 -15.32 33.46 -5.35
CA SER A 570 -16.12 34.65 -5.59
C SER A 570 -17.41 34.64 -4.75
N PRO A 571 -17.46 35.35 -3.61
CA PRO A 571 -16.37 36.14 -3.00
C PRO A 571 -15.31 35.24 -2.32
N THR A 572 -14.09 35.75 -2.18
CA THR A 572 -13.11 35.16 -1.26
C THR A 572 -13.59 35.31 0.20
N ILE A 573 -13.04 34.53 1.14
CA ILE A 573 -13.40 34.62 2.56
C ILE A 573 -13.08 36.03 3.09
N SER A 574 -11.89 36.55 2.78
CA SER A 574 -11.54 37.93 3.14
C SER A 574 -12.47 38.95 2.47
N GLY A 575 -12.82 38.71 1.20
CA GLY A 575 -13.73 39.56 0.43
C GLY A 575 -15.12 39.62 1.06
N TYR A 576 -15.65 38.49 1.52
CA TYR A 576 -16.93 38.40 2.22
C TYR A 576 -16.92 39.24 3.50
N PHE A 577 -15.89 39.09 4.35
CA PHE A 577 -15.79 39.83 5.62
C PHE A 577 -15.31 41.28 5.51
N LEU A 578 -14.65 41.70 4.41
CA LEU A 578 -14.21 43.09 4.22
C LEU A 578 -15.19 43.92 3.40
N SER A 579 -15.74 43.33 2.34
CA SER A 579 -16.57 44.05 1.35
C SER A 579 -18.06 43.79 1.53
N GLY A 580 -18.41 42.82 2.36
CA GLY A 580 -19.77 42.29 2.49
C GLY A 580 -20.09 41.30 1.38
N GLY A 581 -20.97 40.33 1.68
CA GLY A 581 -21.51 39.40 0.71
C GLY A 581 -22.87 38.84 1.13
N THR A 582 -23.63 38.37 0.14
CA THR A 582 -24.91 37.69 0.37
C THR A 582 -24.75 36.19 0.57
N GLU A 583 -23.62 35.65 0.16
CA GLU A 583 -23.26 34.23 0.27
C GLU A 583 -21.73 34.14 0.32
N LEU A 584 -21.21 33.33 1.24
CA LEU A 584 -19.86 32.80 1.19
C LEU A 584 -19.98 31.32 0.81
N ASN A 585 -19.41 30.93 -0.33
CA ASN A 585 -19.40 29.54 -0.79
C ASN A 585 -17.99 29.14 -1.18
N VAL A 586 -17.35 28.32 -0.35
CA VAL A 586 -16.00 27.81 -0.56
C VAL A 586 -16.10 26.38 -1.07
N ASN A 587 -15.98 26.22 -2.40
CA ASN A 587 -16.23 24.98 -3.12
C ASN A 587 -15.20 24.67 -4.23
N THR A 588 -14.07 25.39 -4.25
CA THR A 588 -13.00 25.11 -5.22
C THR A 588 -12.10 23.98 -4.71
N LEU A 589 -11.38 23.34 -5.63
CA LEU A 589 -10.43 22.26 -5.32
C LEU A 589 -9.38 22.69 -4.28
N THR A 590 -8.82 23.89 -4.43
CA THR A 590 -7.87 24.47 -3.46
C THR A 590 -8.57 24.91 -2.17
N GLY A 591 -9.84 25.35 -2.28
CA GLY A 591 -10.69 25.70 -1.15
C GLY A 591 -10.26 26.97 -0.41
N GLY A 592 -10.56 27.01 0.89
CA GLY A 592 -10.25 28.13 1.77
C GLY A 592 -10.48 27.79 3.23
N SER A 593 -9.71 28.41 4.12
CA SER A 593 -9.71 28.14 5.55
C SER A 593 -9.19 29.33 6.34
N TRP A 594 -9.82 29.62 7.48
CA TRP A 594 -9.17 30.41 8.53
C TRP A 594 -8.80 29.52 9.71
N TYR A 595 -7.60 29.71 10.22
CA TYR A 595 -7.01 28.81 11.20
C TYR A 595 -6.10 29.51 12.20
N VAL A 596 -5.87 28.85 13.33
CA VAL A 596 -4.84 29.16 14.32
C VAL A 596 -4.03 27.89 14.55
N LEU A 597 -2.75 28.03 14.90
CA LEU A 597 -1.94 26.85 15.22
C LEU A 597 -2.46 26.21 16.52
N ASN A 598 -2.33 24.90 16.66
CA ASN A 598 -2.65 24.19 17.90
C ASN A 598 -1.78 24.64 19.12
N THR A 599 -0.73 25.41 18.89
CA THR A 599 0.09 26.06 19.92
C THR A 599 -0.50 27.38 20.41
N ALA A 600 -1.45 27.97 19.68
CA ALA A 600 -2.10 29.21 20.06
C ALA A 600 -2.96 29.01 21.31
N ALA A 601 -2.86 29.93 22.27
CA ALA A 601 -3.61 29.83 23.52
C ALA A 601 -5.12 29.89 23.31
N ASN A 602 -5.59 30.62 22.30
CA ASN A 602 -6.99 30.73 21.89
C ASN A 602 -7.50 29.53 21.08
N ALA A 603 -6.66 28.52 20.83
CA ALA A 603 -7.12 27.22 20.33
C ALA A 603 -7.80 26.38 21.43
N LEU A 604 -7.60 26.71 22.72
CA LEU A 604 -8.33 26.09 23.84
C LEU A 604 -9.72 26.72 24.01
N PRO A 605 -10.71 25.95 24.50
CA PRO A 605 -12.07 26.46 24.67
C PRO A 605 -12.13 27.52 25.77
N ASP A 606 -13.15 28.38 25.70
CA ASP A 606 -13.43 29.37 26.73
C ASP A 606 -13.86 28.71 28.07
N ALA A 607 -14.11 29.52 29.09
CA ALA A 607 -14.54 29.03 30.40
C ALA A 607 -15.88 28.25 30.38
N ASN A 608 -16.66 28.35 29.30
CA ASN A 608 -17.90 27.61 29.09
C ASN A 608 -17.69 26.35 28.22
N GLY A 609 -16.46 26.02 27.85
CA GLY A 609 -16.16 24.89 26.97
C GLY A 609 -16.49 25.17 25.50
N ARG A 610 -16.36 26.42 25.02
CA ARG A 610 -16.76 26.78 23.65
C ARG A 610 -15.70 27.59 22.92
N TRP A 611 -15.66 27.45 21.59
CA TRP A 611 -14.87 28.31 20.70
C TRP A 611 -15.79 29.19 19.87
N LEU A 612 -15.63 30.51 19.97
CA LEU A 612 -16.22 31.42 18.99
C LEU A 612 -15.47 31.27 17.66
N ILE A 613 -16.20 31.05 16.56
CA ILE A 613 -15.59 30.86 15.23
C ILE A 613 -15.93 31.95 14.22
N ALA A 614 -17.05 32.65 14.43
CA ALA A 614 -17.44 33.80 13.63
C ALA A 614 -18.49 34.63 14.37
N GLN A 615 -18.49 35.93 14.07
CA GLN A 615 -19.60 36.84 14.35
C GLN A 615 -20.10 37.39 13.02
N ILE A 616 -21.41 37.33 12.77
CA ILE A 616 -22.01 37.81 11.53
C ILE A 616 -23.24 38.64 11.87
N THR A 617 -23.27 39.88 11.39
CA THR A 617 -24.40 40.78 11.61
C THR A 617 -25.15 40.97 10.31
N THR A 618 -26.45 40.68 10.31
CA THR A 618 -27.32 40.86 9.14
C THR A 618 -28.73 41.24 9.56
N SER A 619 -29.47 41.88 8.65
CA SER A 619 -30.89 42.21 8.86
C SER A 619 -31.84 41.06 8.48
N GLY A 620 -31.30 39.97 7.90
CA GLY A 620 -32.04 38.79 7.46
C GLY A 620 -31.83 37.54 8.31
N THR A 621 -32.24 36.40 7.78
CA THR A 621 -31.93 35.06 8.31
C THR A 621 -30.57 34.59 7.83
N ILE A 622 -30.01 33.60 8.52
CA ILE A 622 -28.73 32.98 8.20
C ILE A 622 -28.90 31.46 8.12
N SER A 623 -28.28 30.83 7.14
CA SER A 623 -28.28 29.37 6.98
C SER A 623 -27.02 28.91 6.24
N GLY A 624 -26.70 27.63 6.28
CA GLY A 624 -25.56 27.09 5.53
C GLY A 624 -24.93 25.88 6.18
N THR A 625 -23.67 25.63 5.85
CA THR A 625 -22.87 24.51 6.34
C THR A 625 -21.49 25.01 6.74
N ILE A 626 -21.06 24.74 7.98
CA ILE A 626 -19.73 25.08 8.49
C ILE A 626 -18.94 23.80 8.72
N ASN A 627 -17.73 23.73 8.16
CA ASN A 627 -16.81 22.61 8.42
C ASN A 627 -15.66 23.07 9.31
N TYR A 628 -15.32 22.29 10.32
CA TYR A 628 -14.27 22.65 11.27
C TYR A 628 -13.43 21.48 11.73
N GLN A 629 -12.23 21.79 12.21
CA GLN A 629 -11.23 20.83 12.68
C GLN A 629 -10.92 21.02 14.17
N VAL A 630 -10.96 19.93 14.91
CA VAL A 630 -10.62 19.84 16.33
C VAL A 630 -9.57 18.75 16.55
N PHE A 631 -8.63 18.99 17.45
CA PHE A 631 -7.67 18.02 17.98
C PHE A 631 -8.14 17.62 19.39
N PRO A 632 -8.75 16.43 19.55
CA PRO A 632 -9.11 15.89 20.86
C PRO A 632 -7.88 15.83 21.77
N LEU A 633 -8.04 16.31 23.01
CA LEU A 633 -6.96 16.37 24.02
C LEU A 633 -5.70 17.15 23.56
N GLY A 634 -5.79 17.91 22.46
CA GLY A 634 -4.68 18.65 21.87
C GLY A 634 -3.62 17.79 21.18
N VAL A 635 -3.90 16.51 20.90
CA VAL A 635 -2.98 15.60 20.19
C VAL A 635 -3.14 15.78 18.69
N GLY A 636 -2.06 16.19 18.01
CA GLY A 636 -2.10 16.50 16.57
C GLY A 636 -2.44 15.30 15.67
N ALA A 637 -2.17 14.08 16.11
CA ALA A 637 -2.46 12.86 15.35
C ALA A 637 -3.95 12.50 15.32
N ASP A 638 -4.71 12.94 16.32
CA ASP A 638 -6.10 12.50 16.54
C ASP A 638 -7.12 13.46 15.91
N GLN A 639 -6.74 14.16 14.83
CA GLN A 639 -7.57 15.21 14.25
C GLN A 639 -8.97 14.72 13.85
N VAL A 640 -9.98 15.48 14.23
CA VAL A 640 -11.38 15.28 13.85
C VAL A 640 -11.82 16.45 12.99
N GLN A 641 -12.33 16.14 11.80
CA GLN A 641 -12.97 17.11 10.91
C GLN A 641 -14.46 16.81 10.85
N THR A 642 -15.29 17.84 10.94
CA THR A 642 -16.74 17.64 10.85
C THR A 642 -17.43 18.79 10.16
N SER A 643 -18.63 18.50 9.63
CA SER A 643 -19.47 19.40 8.87
C SER A 643 -20.81 19.57 9.58
N MET A 644 -21.21 20.82 9.81
CA MET A 644 -22.45 21.15 10.50
C MET A 644 -23.33 22.03 9.64
N ALA A 645 -24.47 21.49 9.21
CA ALA A 645 -25.54 22.26 8.60
C ALA A 645 -26.34 23.00 9.69
N PHE A 646 -26.73 24.24 9.40
CA PHE A 646 -27.52 25.07 10.29
C PHE A 646 -28.53 25.92 9.53
N ASP A 647 -29.67 26.19 10.16
CA ASP A 647 -30.69 27.13 9.68
C ASP A 647 -31.21 27.96 10.86
N GLY A 648 -30.83 29.24 10.90
CA GLY A 648 -31.12 30.15 12.00
C GLY A 648 -30.31 29.86 13.27
N THR A 649 -30.93 30.10 14.42
CA THR A 649 -30.32 29.92 15.74
C THR A 649 -30.70 28.58 16.35
N GLY A 650 -29.78 27.95 17.08
CA GLY A 650 -30.00 26.66 17.73
C GLY A 650 -28.68 25.98 18.05
N THR A 651 -28.77 24.79 18.63
CA THR A 651 -27.63 23.87 18.73
C THR A 651 -27.83 22.77 17.69
N PHE A 652 -26.80 22.57 16.87
CA PHE A 652 -26.75 21.68 15.71
C PHE A 652 -25.62 20.67 15.93
N GLY A 653 -25.78 19.44 15.43
CA GLY A 653 -24.86 18.35 15.74
C GLY A 653 -25.06 17.75 17.13
N GLY A 654 -24.27 16.70 17.43
CA GLY A 654 -24.47 15.86 18.61
C GLY A 654 -25.59 14.88 18.36
N GLY A 655 -25.23 13.71 17.83
CA GLY A 655 -26.18 12.65 17.49
C GLY A 655 -27.12 12.37 18.67
N SER A 656 -28.40 12.66 18.49
CA SER A 656 -29.46 11.96 19.18
C SER A 656 -30.01 10.91 18.22
N ASP A 657 -29.72 9.65 18.58
CA ASP A 657 -30.41 8.41 18.21
C ASP A 657 -30.37 7.95 16.75
N ILE A 658 -29.17 7.73 16.19
CA ILE A 658 -28.99 6.66 15.20
C ILE A 658 -28.45 5.45 15.95
N VAL A 659 -29.36 4.54 16.33
CA VAL A 659 -28.99 3.21 16.81
C VAL A 659 -29.10 2.30 15.60
N CYS A 660 -27.96 1.84 15.10
CA CYS A 660 -27.88 0.89 14.00
C CYS A 660 -28.13 -0.53 14.52
N GLY A 661 -28.96 -1.28 13.81
CA GLY A 661 -29.29 -2.67 14.09
C GLY A 661 -30.52 -3.09 13.29
N CYS A 662 -30.84 -4.38 13.27
CA CYS A 662 -31.99 -4.85 12.52
C CYS A 662 -33.31 -4.22 13.02
N THR A 663 -34.04 -3.55 12.13
CA THR A 663 -35.32 -2.87 12.45
C THR A 663 -36.56 -3.69 12.12
N ASP A 664 -36.41 -4.84 11.46
CA ASP A 664 -37.50 -5.75 11.14
C ASP A 664 -37.86 -6.60 12.36
N ASP A 665 -39.10 -6.46 12.85
CA ASP A 665 -39.59 -7.19 14.02
C ASP A 665 -39.81 -8.69 13.79
N ALA A 666 -39.75 -9.14 12.52
CA ALA A 666 -39.78 -10.54 12.15
C ALA A 666 -38.39 -11.20 12.08
N ALA A 667 -37.31 -10.42 12.20
CA ALA A 667 -35.94 -10.94 12.17
C ALA A 667 -35.48 -11.44 13.55
N CYS A 668 -34.57 -12.40 13.54
CA CYS A 668 -34.06 -13.08 14.73
C CYS A 668 -33.12 -12.22 15.59
N ASN A 669 -32.46 -11.25 14.98
CA ASN A 669 -31.62 -10.26 15.66
C ASN A 669 -32.26 -8.86 15.68
N TYR A 670 -33.59 -8.78 15.63
CA TYR A 670 -34.33 -7.53 15.79
C TYR A 670 -33.87 -6.77 17.04
N ASN A 671 -33.56 -5.49 16.86
CA ASN A 671 -33.20 -4.58 17.93
C ASN A 671 -34.28 -3.49 18.06
N ALA A 672 -35.05 -3.52 19.16
CA ALA A 672 -36.12 -2.56 19.40
C ALA A 672 -35.63 -1.11 19.63
N ASP A 673 -34.36 -0.94 19.98
CA ASP A 673 -33.75 0.37 20.13
C ASP A 673 -33.22 0.91 18.78
N ALA A 674 -33.15 0.08 17.73
CA ALA A 674 -32.65 0.49 16.42
C ALA A 674 -33.63 1.43 15.71
N THR A 675 -33.12 2.57 15.26
CA THR A 675 -33.87 3.59 14.51
C THR A 675 -33.59 3.51 13.00
N ASN A 676 -32.52 2.80 12.60
CA ASN A 676 -32.09 2.62 11.23
C ASN A 676 -31.53 1.20 11.03
N ASP A 677 -31.95 0.57 9.94
CA ASP A 677 -31.49 -0.77 9.56
C ASP A 677 -30.06 -0.70 9.02
N ASP A 678 -29.17 -1.52 9.58
CA ASP A 678 -27.77 -1.66 9.16
C ASP A 678 -27.55 -2.85 8.22
N GLY A 679 -28.64 -3.45 7.72
CA GLY A 679 -28.60 -4.62 6.85
C GLY A 679 -28.19 -5.90 7.57
N SER A 680 -28.07 -5.88 8.91
CA SER A 680 -27.67 -7.06 9.68
C SER A 680 -28.81 -8.05 9.92
N CYS A 681 -30.05 -7.77 9.50
CA CYS A 681 -31.21 -8.63 9.76
C CYS A 681 -30.99 -10.09 9.32
N THR A 682 -31.07 -11.01 10.28
CA THR A 682 -31.03 -12.45 10.05
C THR A 682 -32.42 -13.04 10.22
N TYR A 683 -32.82 -13.90 9.28
CA TYR A 683 -34.11 -14.59 9.33
C TYR A 683 -33.86 -16.09 9.42
N GLN A 684 -34.70 -16.78 10.19
CA GLN A 684 -34.71 -18.23 10.16
C GLN A 684 -35.42 -18.69 8.89
N ASN A 685 -34.73 -19.47 8.08
CA ASN A 685 -35.22 -19.89 6.77
C ASN A 685 -36.17 -21.11 6.83
N ASP A 686 -36.23 -21.78 7.98
CA ASP A 686 -37.12 -22.92 8.22
C ASP A 686 -38.40 -22.48 8.93
N PRO A 687 -39.59 -22.59 8.30
CA PRO A 687 -40.86 -22.21 8.91
C PRO A 687 -41.29 -23.08 10.11
N LEU A 688 -40.59 -24.18 10.39
CA LEU A 688 -40.84 -25.05 11.54
C LEU A 688 -39.96 -24.72 12.76
N LEU A 689 -38.95 -23.85 12.59
CA LEU A 689 -38.01 -23.46 13.63
C LEU A 689 -38.19 -22.00 14.01
N ASN A 690 -37.95 -21.69 15.28
CA ASN A 690 -37.83 -20.32 15.75
C ASN A 690 -36.38 -19.80 15.58
N CYS A 691 -36.16 -18.57 16.03
CA CYS A 691 -34.89 -17.87 15.89
C CYS A 691 -33.72 -18.40 16.70
N ASP A 692 -33.95 -19.29 17.67
CA ASP A 692 -32.88 -19.98 18.41
C ASP A 692 -32.62 -21.40 17.86
N GLY A 693 -33.28 -21.76 16.75
CA GLY A 693 -33.13 -23.06 16.10
C GLY A 693 -33.91 -24.18 16.77
N THR A 694 -34.84 -23.86 17.68
CA THR A 694 -35.75 -24.86 18.28
C THR A 694 -37.09 -24.90 17.55
N CYS A 695 -37.76 -26.04 17.65
CA CYS A 695 -39.04 -26.28 16.99
C CYS A 695 -40.16 -25.41 17.54
N ILE A 696 -40.99 -24.88 16.64
CA ILE A 696 -42.17 -24.08 17.02
C ILE A 696 -43.23 -24.98 17.67
N ASN A 697 -43.36 -26.22 17.19
CA ASN A 697 -44.17 -27.28 17.79
C ASN A 697 -43.27 -28.51 18.00
N ASP A 698 -43.03 -28.83 19.26
CA ASP A 698 -42.32 -30.03 19.71
C ASP A 698 -43.00 -30.46 21.02
N ALA A 699 -43.96 -31.37 20.88
CA ALA A 699 -44.90 -31.74 21.93
C ALA A 699 -44.25 -32.61 23.03
N ASP A 700 -43.22 -33.38 22.69
CA ASP A 700 -42.55 -34.30 23.60
C ASP A 700 -41.15 -33.83 24.05
N GLY A 701 -40.61 -32.80 23.39
CA GLY A 701 -39.39 -32.08 23.75
C GLY A 701 -38.10 -32.78 23.34
N ASP A 702 -38.15 -33.68 22.36
CA ASP A 702 -37.00 -34.48 21.93
C ASP A 702 -36.08 -33.76 20.91
N GLY A 703 -36.53 -32.59 20.42
CA GLY A 703 -35.80 -31.73 19.48
C GLY A 703 -36.10 -31.99 18.00
N VAL A 704 -37.04 -32.90 17.69
CA VAL A 704 -37.64 -33.06 16.35
C VAL A 704 -39.01 -32.36 16.35
N CYS A 705 -39.28 -31.55 15.34
CA CYS A 705 -40.56 -30.84 15.30
C CYS A 705 -41.70 -31.82 14.98
N ASP A 706 -42.88 -31.65 15.60
CA ASP A 706 -44.05 -32.52 15.43
C ASP A 706 -44.37 -32.80 13.95
N GLU A 707 -44.23 -31.80 13.07
CA GLU A 707 -44.50 -31.94 11.64
C GLU A 707 -43.46 -32.79 10.87
N ASN A 708 -42.27 -32.97 11.44
CA ASN A 708 -41.17 -33.78 10.93
C ASN A 708 -41.05 -35.13 11.65
N GLU A 709 -41.97 -35.45 12.57
CA GLU A 709 -41.95 -36.72 13.27
C GLU A 709 -42.26 -37.88 12.34
N VAL A 710 -41.42 -38.92 12.43
CA VAL A 710 -41.65 -40.18 11.76
C VAL A 710 -42.24 -41.15 12.77
N LEU A 711 -43.52 -41.47 12.59
CA LEU A 711 -44.23 -42.44 13.41
C LEU A 711 -43.74 -43.87 13.15
N GLY A 712 -43.36 -44.58 14.20
CA GLY A 712 -42.97 -45.99 14.13
C GLY A 712 -42.56 -46.54 15.49
N CYS A 713 -41.89 -47.69 15.54
CA CYS A 713 -41.44 -48.22 16.82
C CYS A 713 -40.05 -47.67 17.19
N THR A 714 -39.97 -46.84 18.23
CA THR A 714 -38.72 -46.24 18.73
C THR A 714 -37.96 -47.12 19.74
N ALA A 715 -38.52 -48.25 20.16
CA ALA A 715 -37.89 -49.12 21.13
C ALA A 715 -36.89 -50.07 20.46
N GLU A 716 -35.57 -49.86 20.61
CA GLU A 716 -34.50 -50.69 20.02
C GLU A 716 -34.62 -52.20 20.29
N ALA A 717 -35.26 -52.58 21.40
CA ALA A 717 -35.46 -53.97 21.78
C ALA A 717 -36.68 -54.64 21.10
N ALA A 718 -37.50 -53.86 20.39
CA ALA A 718 -38.61 -54.38 19.61
C ALA A 718 -38.11 -54.97 18.29
N CYS A 719 -38.76 -56.03 17.84
CA CYS A 719 -38.37 -56.73 16.61
C CYS A 719 -38.73 -55.97 15.33
N ASN A 720 -39.58 -54.95 15.43
CA ASN A 720 -39.92 -54.01 14.36
C ASN A 720 -39.44 -52.58 14.68
N TYR A 721 -38.37 -52.45 15.48
CA TYR A 721 -37.71 -51.17 15.69
C TYR A 721 -37.37 -50.52 14.35
N ASP A 722 -37.76 -49.25 14.19
CA ASP A 722 -37.43 -48.45 13.03
C ASP A 722 -36.45 -47.34 13.46
N PRO A 723 -35.18 -47.39 13.04
CA PRO A 723 -34.19 -46.37 13.38
C PRO A 723 -34.48 -44.99 12.75
N ALA A 724 -35.41 -44.89 11.81
CA ALA A 724 -35.88 -43.62 11.27
C ALA A 724 -37.09 -43.06 12.03
N ALA A 725 -37.73 -43.83 12.92
CA ALA A 725 -38.85 -43.36 13.71
C ALA A 725 -38.37 -42.43 14.82
N THR A 726 -39.00 -41.26 14.90
CA THR A 726 -38.74 -40.26 15.95
C THR A 726 -39.84 -40.24 17.00
N GLU A 727 -41.05 -40.73 16.70
CA GLU A 727 -42.16 -40.84 17.67
C GLU A 727 -42.80 -42.24 17.66
N ASN A 728 -43.14 -42.75 18.85
CA ASN A 728 -43.69 -44.07 19.06
C ASN A 728 -45.20 -44.13 18.82
N ASP A 729 -45.61 -44.75 17.72
CA ASP A 729 -47.04 -44.91 17.37
C ASP A 729 -47.73 -46.08 18.09
N GLY A 730 -47.02 -46.77 18.99
CA GLY A 730 -47.50 -47.95 19.71
C GLY A 730 -47.45 -49.24 18.89
N SER A 731 -46.83 -49.24 17.70
CA SER A 731 -46.67 -50.43 16.85
C SER A 731 -45.59 -51.40 17.34
N CYS A 732 -44.83 -51.05 18.37
CA CYS A 732 -43.74 -51.89 18.89
C CYS A 732 -44.21 -53.30 19.25
N ALA A 733 -43.64 -54.29 18.56
CA ALA A 733 -43.90 -55.70 18.74
C ALA A 733 -42.68 -56.41 19.33
N GLN A 734 -42.95 -57.50 20.04
CA GLN A 734 -41.90 -58.43 20.47
C GLN A 734 -41.95 -59.68 19.60
N ASN A 735 -40.80 -60.36 19.52
CA ASN A 735 -40.74 -61.69 18.96
C ASN A 735 -41.53 -62.64 19.87
N ASP A 736 -42.36 -63.49 19.27
CA ASP A 736 -42.93 -64.62 19.99
C ASP A 736 -41.87 -65.71 20.26
N GLU A 737 -42.26 -66.79 20.93
CA GLU A 737 -41.37 -67.89 21.28
C GLU A 737 -40.76 -68.60 20.05
N CYS A 738 -41.29 -68.37 18.84
CA CYS A 738 -40.74 -68.85 17.58
C CYS A 738 -39.82 -67.82 16.89
N GLY A 739 -39.59 -66.65 17.48
CA GLY A 739 -38.75 -65.60 16.90
C GLY A 739 -39.46 -64.73 15.84
N VAL A 740 -40.78 -64.81 15.71
CA VAL A 740 -41.55 -64.04 14.72
C VAL A 740 -42.09 -62.76 15.36
N CYS A 741 -41.82 -61.63 14.70
CA CYS A 741 -42.22 -60.32 15.21
C CYS A 741 -43.74 -60.11 15.17
N GLY A 742 -44.38 -59.88 16.32
CA GLY A 742 -45.83 -59.65 16.42
C GLY A 742 -46.71 -60.89 16.25
N GLY A 743 -46.14 -62.09 16.39
CA GLY A 743 -46.84 -63.37 16.24
C GLY A 743 -47.92 -63.61 17.32
N SER A 744 -48.94 -64.40 16.96
CA SER A 744 -50.11 -64.65 17.81
C SER A 744 -49.97 -65.87 18.74
N GLY A 745 -48.78 -66.49 18.81
CA GLY A 745 -48.49 -67.63 19.68
C GLY A 745 -49.40 -68.84 19.45
N ILE A 746 -48.98 -69.77 18.60
CA ILE A 746 -49.62 -71.10 18.51
C ILE A 746 -48.76 -72.17 19.18
N ALA A 747 -49.45 -73.18 19.73
CA ALA A 747 -48.99 -74.05 20.81
C ALA A 747 -47.69 -74.85 20.55
N GLU A 748 -46.96 -75.06 21.65
CA GLU A 748 -45.74 -75.86 21.86
C GLU A 748 -45.50 -76.95 20.79
N GLY A 749 -44.43 -76.76 19.99
CA GLY A 749 -43.83 -77.80 19.15
C GLY A 749 -43.89 -77.62 17.63
N ALA A 750 -44.25 -76.44 17.10
CA ALA A 750 -44.30 -76.19 15.67
C ALA A 750 -43.73 -74.81 15.28
N CYS A 751 -42.40 -74.67 15.37
CA CYS A 751 -41.69 -73.75 14.47
C CYS A 751 -40.91 -74.69 13.52
N ASP A 752 -41.31 -74.76 12.25
CA ASP A 752 -40.60 -75.51 11.19
C ASP A 752 -39.57 -74.59 10.52
#